data_AF-A0ABD3JQM6-F1
#
_entry.id   AF-A0ABD3JQM6-F1
#
_cell.length_a   1.000
_cell.length_b   1.000
_cell.length_c   1.000
_cell.angle_alpha   90.00
_cell.angle_beta   90.00
_cell.angle_gamma   90.00
#
_symmetry.space_group_name_H-M   'P 1'
#
loop_
_entity.id
_entity.type
_entity.pdbx_description
1 polymer ?
#
loop_
_entity_poly.entity_id
_entity_poly.type
_entity_poly.pdbx_seq_one_letter_code
_entity_poly.pdbx_strand_id
1 'polypeptide(L)'
;MGSKPLAVPFSVLLLIAFAVPALRAGGGGARDRDDGVLRGGGDPDEGGEDVGTVVRKEERTQIAATEYGEITAARVADGGGGVHLRFVTLEPNALFLPVLLRSDMVLYVHTGRGRLNWADENDVKRIDLRRGDIYRLRPGTIFYVQSSLEPEREKLRINAIFTNTEEDIYEPSIGAYSSIGDLLRGFDSKVLQGAFKVPKEVVEEVISATRPPPIVHAAASEKRTKYWDWEARFLKTYLSSTGHLVEGSSSNKKTKTKTFNVFHTDHDFENCNGWSLMVTGKDMHALKHSNIGVFMVNLTKGSMMGPHWNPRATEIAIVLQGQGMIRVVCSSTAKESECNNTRFKVSEGDVFVVPRFHPMAQMSFNNESLVFMGFSTSTKRNYPQFLAGKSSILRALDREILAAAFNVTNTTIHHILAPQTDSIILDCTSCAEEEERLMEEEIEKERREEEEEAKRREEEEEAKRREEEERARQEEEEREREREEEEEREREEEEERERERKEEEEREREREEEEERERKRQEEEEQEREREEEEARRREEEEREREEEQRREGGGGAGGGEREQEEARRREEASERWERQRQQERRRRQEAAEREQEEARRQEEEMQRRQEAAEREQEEARRQEKPMQRQQEAAEREQEEARRQEEEMQRRHEEEWGGYEGRRAVEEVGIKG
;
A
#
# COMPACT_ATOMS: atom_id res chain seq x y z
N MET A 1 20.72 67.77 -8.94
CA MET A 1 20.32 67.69 -7.51
C MET A 1 19.47 66.44 -7.39
N GLY A 2 20.00 65.24 -7.12
CA GLY A 2 20.65 64.83 -5.85
C GLY A 2 19.56 64.88 -4.77
N SER A 3 19.01 63.79 -4.23
CA SER A 3 19.67 62.58 -3.72
C SER A 3 18.63 61.49 -3.37
N LYS A 4 18.95 60.21 -3.66
CA LYS A 4 18.41 59.00 -2.98
C LYS A 4 19.21 58.76 -1.66
N PRO A 5 19.08 57.61 -0.97
CA PRO A 5 18.02 57.17 -0.04
C PRO A 5 18.61 56.90 1.37
N LEU A 6 17.80 56.53 2.37
CA LEU A 6 18.29 55.98 3.64
C LEU A 6 17.66 54.61 3.91
N ALA A 7 18.46 53.72 4.48
CA ALA A 7 18.23 52.28 4.60
C ALA A 7 18.39 51.81 6.07
N VAL A 8 17.89 50.58 6.31
CA VAL A 8 18.21 49.58 7.37
C VAL A 8 17.84 49.93 8.85
N PRO A 9 17.59 48.98 9.78
CA PRO A 9 17.98 47.57 9.72
C PRO A 9 17.03 46.45 10.18
N PHE A 10 17.43 45.26 9.72
CA PHE A 10 17.22 43.91 10.27
C PHE A 10 17.21 43.88 11.81
N SER A 11 16.26 43.15 12.39
CA SER A 11 16.35 42.66 13.77
C SER A 11 16.19 41.15 13.77
N VAL A 12 17.27 40.49 14.20
CA VAL A 12 17.40 39.08 14.53
C VAL A 12 16.68 38.81 15.85
N LEU A 13 15.86 37.76 15.92
CA LEU A 13 15.56 37.13 17.20
C LEU A 13 15.66 35.61 17.08
N LEU A 14 16.73 35.10 17.67
CA LEU A 14 17.03 33.71 18.00
C LEU A 14 16.33 33.35 19.32
N LEU A 15 16.29 32.04 19.64
CA LEU A 15 15.94 31.38 20.93
C LEU A 15 14.50 30.79 20.98
N ILE A 16 14.23 29.55 21.41
CA ILE A 16 14.98 28.40 21.91
C ILE A 16 14.05 27.19 21.66
N ALA A 17 14.54 26.12 21.05
CA ALA A 17 13.89 24.82 21.07
C ALA A 17 14.25 24.11 22.39
N PHE A 18 13.26 23.86 23.25
CA PHE A 18 13.42 22.95 24.39
C PHE A 18 13.09 21.54 23.93
N ALA A 19 14.15 20.74 23.75
CA ALA A 19 14.07 19.29 23.84
C ALA A 19 14.08 18.91 25.33
N VAL A 20 13.09 18.13 25.77
CA VAL A 20 13.17 17.34 27.01
C VAL A 20 12.73 15.92 26.69
N PRO A 21 13.52 14.90 27.06
CA PRO A 21 13.27 13.50 26.73
C PRO A 21 12.32 12.87 27.76
N ALA A 22 11.41 12.01 27.30
CA ALA A 22 10.64 11.14 28.18
C ALA A 22 11.04 9.68 27.94
N LEU A 23 11.58 9.08 28.99
CA LEU A 23 11.98 7.69 29.10
C LEU A 23 10.82 6.71 28.86
N ARG A 24 11.18 5.54 28.34
CA ARG A 24 10.43 4.28 28.38
C ARG A 24 9.91 3.96 29.79
N ALA A 25 8.66 3.50 29.87
CA ALA A 25 8.22 2.55 30.88
C ALA A 25 7.42 1.44 30.17
N GLY A 26 7.91 0.20 30.29
CA GLY A 26 7.25 -0.99 29.78
C GLY A 26 6.02 -1.37 30.61
N GLY A 27 5.09 -2.06 29.96
CA GLY A 27 3.96 -2.71 30.59
C GLY A 27 3.41 -3.76 29.64
N GLY A 28 3.80 -5.02 29.86
CA GLY A 28 3.28 -6.17 29.15
C GLY A 28 1.83 -6.46 29.51
N GLY A 29 1.10 -7.03 28.55
CA GLY A 29 -0.26 -7.54 28.73
C GLY A 29 -0.66 -8.35 27.51
N ALA A 30 -0.43 -9.67 27.58
CA ALA A 30 -0.83 -10.65 26.60
C ALA A 30 -2.36 -10.71 26.43
N ARG A 31 -2.83 -10.93 25.19
CA ARG A 31 -4.07 -11.65 24.87
C ARG A 31 -4.12 -12.05 23.39
N ASP A 32 -4.07 -13.37 23.21
CA ASP A 32 -4.74 -14.22 22.23
C ASP A 32 -4.75 -13.82 20.75
N ARG A 33 -3.87 -14.51 20.01
CA ARG A 33 -4.01 -14.81 18.58
C ARG A 33 -5.14 -15.81 18.42
N ASP A 34 -6.09 -15.49 17.54
CA ASP A 34 -6.93 -16.48 16.87
C ASP A 34 -6.79 -16.21 15.36
N ASP A 35 -6.46 -17.26 14.63
CA ASP A 35 -6.02 -17.24 13.24
C ASP A 35 -7.18 -16.94 12.29
N GLY A 36 -7.05 -15.87 11.52
CA GLY A 36 -7.93 -15.49 10.41
C GLY A 36 -7.11 -15.18 9.18
N VAL A 37 -7.08 -16.13 8.25
CA VAL A 37 -6.43 -16.07 6.94
C VAL A 37 -6.82 -14.79 6.19
N LEU A 38 -5.90 -13.82 6.13
CA LEU A 38 -5.94 -12.69 5.20
C LEU A 38 -5.07 -13.07 4.00
N ARG A 39 -5.73 -13.47 2.91
CA ARG A 39 -5.10 -13.57 1.59
C ARG A 39 -5.02 -12.15 1.02
N GLY A 40 -3.84 -11.80 0.53
CA GLY A 40 -3.32 -10.46 0.28
C GLY A 40 -4.26 -9.50 -0.45
N GLY A 41 -4.37 -8.30 0.12
CA GLY A 41 -4.52 -7.09 -0.68
C GLY A 41 -3.16 -6.78 -1.30
N GLY A 42 -3.07 -6.88 -2.62
CA GLY A 42 -1.99 -6.27 -3.39
C GLY A 42 -2.17 -4.76 -3.41
N ASP A 43 -1.05 -4.05 -3.31
CA ASP A 43 -0.96 -2.60 -3.40
C ASP A 43 -1.52 -2.07 -4.74
N PRO A 44 -2.34 -1.00 -4.73
CA PRO A 44 -2.84 -0.36 -5.94
C PRO A 44 -1.91 0.79 -6.34
N ASP A 45 -0.75 0.49 -6.94
CA ASP A 45 0.00 1.48 -7.71
C ASP A 45 0.93 0.82 -8.74
N GLU A 46 0.34 0.20 -9.77
CA GLU A 46 0.95 0.09 -11.08
C GLU A 46 -0.11 0.45 -12.14
N GLY A 47 0.09 1.60 -12.79
CA GLY A 47 -0.83 2.17 -13.76
C GLY A 47 -0.89 1.37 -15.06
N GLY A 48 -1.84 0.44 -15.13
CA GLY A 48 -2.65 0.18 -16.31
C GLY A 48 -4.11 0.48 -15.96
N GLU A 49 -4.84 1.25 -16.77
CA GLU A 49 -6.28 1.41 -16.55
C GLU A 49 -6.97 0.13 -17.01
N ASP A 50 -7.37 -0.72 -16.07
CA ASP A 50 -8.30 -1.81 -16.38
C ASP A 50 -9.59 -1.23 -16.96
N VAL A 51 -9.87 -1.58 -18.22
CA VAL A 51 -11.06 -1.08 -18.91
C VAL A 51 -12.28 -1.73 -18.30
N GLY A 52 -13.12 -0.92 -17.67
CA GLY A 52 -14.38 -1.37 -17.12
C GLY A 52 -14.19 -1.99 -15.73
N THR A 53 -14.87 -1.40 -14.76
CA THR A 53 -14.70 -1.73 -13.34
C THR A 53 -15.99 -2.32 -12.80
N VAL A 54 -15.87 -3.37 -11.98
CA VAL A 54 -16.99 -3.94 -11.23
C VAL A 54 -16.79 -3.69 -9.74
N VAL A 55 -17.85 -3.27 -9.05
CA VAL A 55 -17.91 -3.26 -7.59
C VAL A 55 -18.98 -4.24 -7.16
N ARG A 56 -18.59 -5.31 -6.46
CA ARG A 56 -19.52 -6.32 -5.99
C ARG A 56 -20.44 -5.78 -4.91
N LYS A 57 -21.64 -6.33 -4.79
CA LYS A 57 -22.60 -5.94 -3.75
C LYS A 57 -22.00 -6.03 -2.34
N GLU A 58 -21.23 -7.07 -2.08
CA GLU A 58 -20.56 -7.38 -0.82
C GLU A 58 -19.36 -6.48 -0.51
N GLU A 59 -18.73 -5.91 -1.53
CA GLU A 59 -17.58 -4.98 -1.40
C GLU A 59 -18.02 -3.55 -1.08
N ARG A 60 -19.33 -3.26 -1.14
CA ARG A 60 -19.87 -1.94 -0.85
C ARG A 60 -19.61 -1.54 0.59
N THR A 61 -19.12 -0.32 0.80
CA THR A 61 -18.88 0.21 2.13
C THR A 61 -20.20 0.40 2.89
N GLN A 62 -20.33 -0.24 4.05
CA GLN A 62 -21.47 -0.05 4.94
C GLN A 62 -21.30 1.27 5.70
N ILE A 63 -22.26 2.19 5.55
CA ILE A 63 -22.23 3.49 6.24
C ILE A 63 -23.18 3.52 7.44
N ALA A 64 -24.31 2.82 7.34
CA ALA A 64 -25.24 2.66 8.45
C ALA A 64 -26.02 1.36 8.30
N ALA A 65 -26.24 0.67 9.41
CA ALA A 65 -27.16 -0.46 9.48
C ALA A 65 -27.91 -0.44 10.80
N THR A 66 -29.21 -0.68 10.71
CA THR A 66 -30.16 -0.62 11.81
C THR A 66 -31.20 -1.71 11.59
N GLU A 67 -31.99 -2.01 12.62
CA GLU A 67 -33.14 -2.93 12.48
C GLU A 67 -34.23 -2.41 11.51
N TYR A 68 -34.17 -1.13 11.11
CA TYR A 68 -35.14 -0.47 10.24
C TYR A 68 -34.61 -0.22 8.82
N GLY A 69 -33.39 -0.65 8.52
CA GLY A 69 -32.78 -0.47 7.21
C GLY A 69 -31.27 -0.27 7.25
N GLU A 70 -30.70 -0.17 6.06
CA GLU A 70 -29.27 -0.04 5.83
C GLU A 70 -28.96 0.98 4.74
N ILE A 71 -27.75 1.52 4.78
CA ILE A 71 -27.23 2.40 3.75
C ILE A 71 -25.80 2.00 3.40
N THR A 72 -25.59 1.50 2.18
CA THR A 72 -24.26 1.16 1.64
C THR A 72 -23.83 2.16 0.58
N ALA A 73 -22.53 2.20 0.28
CA ALA A 73 -21.93 3.12 -0.68
C ALA A 73 -20.95 2.38 -1.59
N ALA A 74 -20.83 2.85 -2.82
CA ALA A 74 -19.78 2.42 -3.75
C ALA A 74 -19.14 3.67 -4.36
N ARG A 75 -17.82 3.66 -4.52
CA ARG A 75 -17.08 4.69 -5.25
C ARG A 75 -16.56 4.06 -6.53
N VAL A 76 -16.78 4.73 -7.65
CA VAL A 76 -16.30 4.27 -8.96
C VAL A 76 -15.57 5.41 -9.67
N ALA A 77 -14.50 5.09 -10.40
CA ALA A 77 -13.78 6.07 -11.19
C ALA A 77 -14.48 6.31 -12.54
N ASP A 78 -14.55 7.56 -13.00
CA ASP A 78 -15.11 7.95 -14.31
C ASP A 78 -14.11 8.79 -15.14
N GLY A 79 -12.84 8.41 -15.16
CA GLY A 79 -11.80 9.05 -16.01
C GLY A 79 -11.49 10.53 -15.76
N GLY A 80 -12.16 11.19 -14.80
CA GLY A 80 -11.93 12.60 -14.45
C GLY A 80 -12.37 13.01 -13.04
N GLY A 81 -12.84 12.05 -12.23
CA GLY A 81 -13.30 12.24 -10.85
C GLY A 81 -14.06 11.01 -10.34
N GLY A 82 -13.95 10.70 -9.05
CA GLY A 82 -14.67 9.58 -8.44
C GLY A 82 -16.17 9.86 -8.28
N VAL A 83 -17.03 9.04 -8.86
CA VAL A 83 -18.48 9.08 -8.69
C VAL A 83 -18.88 8.31 -7.44
N HIS A 84 -19.79 8.89 -6.66
CA HIS A 84 -20.27 8.29 -5.41
C HIS A 84 -21.69 7.77 -5.59
N LEU A 85 -21.87 6.46 -5.38
CA LEU A 85 -23.17 5.80 -5.38
C LEU A 85 -23.61 5.52 -3.94
N ARG A 86 -24.91 5.62 -3.70
CA ARG A 86 -25.54 5.31 -2.42
C ARG A 86 -26.74 4.41 -2.64
N PHE A 87 -26.82 3.36 -1.81
CA PHE A 87 -27.91 2.41 -1.82
C PHE A 87 -28.61 2.51 -0.47
N VAL A 88 -29.85 3.00 -0.48
CA VAL A 88 -30.67 3.16 0.72
C VAL A 88 -31.75 2.07 0.71
N THR A 89 -31.75 1.22 1.72
CA THR A 89 -32.80 0.22 1.95
C THR A 89 -33.52 0.56 3.24
N LEU A 90 -34.83 0.82 3.15
CA LEU A 90 -35.69 1.07 4.31
C LEU A 90 -36.68 -0.08 4.48
N GLU A 91 -36.74 -0.63 5.70
CA GLU A 91 -37.79 -1.57 6.09
C GLU A 91 -39.16 -0.88 6.06
N PRO A 92 -40.28 -1.62 5.96
CA PRO A 92 -41.62 -1.03 6.05
C PRO A 92 -41.79 -0.21 7.34
N ASN A 93 -42.38 0.98 7.22
CA ASN A 93 -42.56 1.91 8.35
C ASN A 93 -41.26 2.39 9.02
N ALA A 94 -40.24 2.67 8.23
CA ALA A 94 -38.98 3.29 8.65
C ALA A 94 -38.90 4.76 8.21
N LEU A 95 -38.05 5.52 8.89
CA LEU A 95 -37.78 6.93 8.64
C LEU A 95 -36.27 7.12 8.53
N PHE A 96 -35.81 7.51 7.34
CA PHE A 96 -34.48 8.07 7.15
C PHE A 96 -34.51 9.54 7.59
N LEU A 97 -33.74 9.86 8.64
CA LEU A 97 -33.80 11.15 9.32
C LEU A 97 -33.37 12.34 8.43
N PRO A 98 -33.79 13.57 8.77
CA PRO A 98 -33.42 14.76 8.00
C PRO A 98 -31.92 14.99 7.87
N VAL A 99 -31.47 15.15 6.63
CA VAL A 99 -30.08 15.46 6.28
C VAL A 99 -30.01 16.65 5.33
N LEU A 100 -28.95 17.44 5.47
CA LEU A 100 -28.58 18.50 4.53
C LEU A 100 -27.76 17.89 3.39
N LEU A 101 -28.28 18.01 2.18
CA LEU A 101 -27.60 17.54 0.96
C LEU A 101 -26.46 18.50 0.58
N ARG A 102 -25.28 17.95 0.27
CA ARG A 102 -24.08 18.75 -0.07
C ARG A 102 -23.65 18.69 -1.52
N SER A 103 -24.11 17.67 -2.24
CA SER A 103 -23.84 17.47 -3.67
C SER A 103 -25.14 17.24 -4.42
N ASP A 104 -25.12 17.38 -5.74
CA ASP A 104 -26.29 17.08 -6.55
C ASP A 104 -26.61 15.58 -6.46
N MET A 105 -27.88 15.24 -6.25
CA MET A 105 -28.32 13.87 -6.05
C MET A 105 -29.38 13.52 -7.08
N VAL A 106 -29.10 12.51 -7.91
CA VAL A 106 -30.11 11.87 -8.77
C VAL A 106 -30.44 10.51 -8.18
N LEU A 107 -31.73 10.27 -7.89
CA LEU A 107 -32.21 9.04 -7.28
C LEU A 107 -33.14 8.28 -8.21
N TYR A 108 -33.09 6.96 -8.11
CA TYR A 108 -33.97 5.99 -8.75
C TYR A 108 -34.59 5.08 -7.68
N VAL A 109 -35.90 4.91 -7.71
CA VAL A 109 -36.62 4.02 -6.79
C VAL A 109 -36.68 2.61 -7.38
N HIS A 110 -35.88 1.70 -6.83
CA HIS A 110 -35.76 0.32 -7.29
C HIS A 110 -36.99 -0.52 -6.90
N THR A 111 -37.39 -0.53 -5.63
CA THR A 111 -38.53 -1.32 -5.12
C THR A 111 -39.28 -0.58 -4.04
N GLY A 112 -40.50 -1.03 -3.74
CA GLY A 112 -41.32 -0.51 -2.65
C GLY A 112 -41.90 0.88 -2.91
N ARG A 113 -42.43 1.47 -1.84
CA ARG A 113 -43.08 2.77 -1.84
C ARG A 113 -42.73 3.57 -0.60
N GLY A 114 -42.79 4.87 -0.72
CA GLY A 114 -42.59 5.77 0.40
C GLY A 114 -42.92 7.20 0.06
N ARG A 115 -42.35 8.10 0.84
CA ARG A 115 -42.55 9.53 0.72
C ARG A 115 -41.23 10.25 0.91
N LEU A 116 -40.87 11.05 -0.07
CA LEU A 116 -39.76 11.98 0.01
C LEU A 116 -40.31 13.35 0.37
N ASN A 117 -39.77 13.93 1.42
CA ASN A 117 -40.06 15.29 1.86
C ASN A 117 -38.76 16.08 1.81
N TRP A 118 -38.81 17.31 1.31
CA TRP A 118 -37.66 18.18 1.27
C TRP A 118 -38.06 19.65 1.33
N ALA A 119 -37.13 20.49 1.73
CA ALA A 119 -37.25 21.94 1.59
C ALA A 119 -36.11 22.49 0.75
N ASP A 120 -36.47 23.27 -0.26
CA ASP A 120 -35.55 24.12 -1.00
C ASP A 120 -35.72 25.58 -0.57
N GLU A 121 -35.03 26.51 -1.24
CA GLU A 121 -35.04 27.95 -0.99
C GLU A 121 -36.43 28.62 -1.00
N ASN A 122 -37.46 27.98 -1.57
CA ASN A 122 -38.75 28.62 -1.81
C ASN A 122 -39.93 27.93 -1.12
N ASP A 123 -39.91 26.60 -0.98
CA ASP A 123 -41.06 25.85 -0.47
C ASP A 123 -40.70 24.51 0.17
N VAL A 124 -41.61 24.01 1.00
CA VAL A 124 -41.60 22.65 1.53
C VAL A 124 -42.38 21.76 0.59
N LYS A 125 -41.70 20.79 0.00
CA LYS A 125 -42.27 19.92 -1.03
C LYS A 125 -42.32 18.48 -0.55
N ARG A 126 -43.30 17.75 -1.10
CA ARG A 126 -43.56 16.35 -0.81
C ARG A 126 -43.91 15.62 -2.08
N ILE A 127 -43.37 14.42 -2.21
CA ILE A 127 -43.74 13.50 -3.28
C ILE A 127 -43.84 12.07 -2.75
N ASP A 128 -44.85 11.34 -3.21
CA ASP A 128 -44.97 9.92 -2.93
C ASP A 128 -44.13 9.15 -3.95
N LEU A 129 -43.17 8.37 -3.46
CA LEU A 129 -42.24 7.57 -4.24
C LEU A 129 -42.84 6.21 -4.58
N ARG A 130 -42.64 5.78 -5.83
CA ARG A 130 -43.02 4.45 -6.34
C ARG A 130 -41.88 3.86 -7.15
N ARG A 131 -41.85 2.53 -7.26
CA ARG A 131 -40.95 1.81 -8.16
C ARG A 131 -40.89 2.46 -9.54
N GLY A 132 -39.68 2.71 -10.02
CA GLY A 132 -39.39 3.33 -11.30
C GLY A 132 -39.32 4.85 -11.30
N ASP A 133 -39.63 5.52 -10.19
CA ASP A 133 -39.53 6.97 -10.11
C ASP A 133 -38.07 7.43 -10.10
N ILE A 134 -37.79 8.45 -10.90
CA ILE A 134 -36.54 9.21 -10.92
C ILE A 134 -36.79 10.59 -10.34
N TYR A 135 -35.88 11.07 -9.50
CA TYR A 135 -35.91 12.41 -8.96
C TYR A 135 -34.51 13.01 -8.81
N ARG A 136 -34.44 14.35 -8.79
CA ARG A 136 -33.19 15.08 -8.52
C ARG A 136 -33.40 16.04 -7.36
N LEU A 137 -32.46 16.05 -6.42
CA LEU A 137 -32.34 17.02 -5.34
C LEU A 137 -31.04 17.80 -5.51
N ARG A 138 -31.12 19.13 -5.35
CA ARG A 138 -29.97 20.03 -5.50
C ARG A 138 -29.23 20.23 -4.17
N PRO A 139 -27.92 20.53 -4.19
CA PRO A 139 -27.17 20.84 -2.97
C PRO A 139 -27.84 21.97 -2.18
N GLY A 140 -27.70 21.95 -0.85
CA GLY A 140 -28.37 22.88 0.07
C GLY A 140 -29.80 22.47 0.47
N THR A 141 -30.35 21.41 -0.14
CA THR A 141 -31.67 20.88 0.19
C THR A 141 -31.64 20.08 1.49
N ILE A 142 -32.57 20.33 2.41
CA ILE A 142 -32.82 19.43 3.54
C ILE A 142 -33.89 18.42 3.14
N PHE A 143 -33.60 17.12 3.23
CA PHE A 143 -34.56 16.08 2.87
C PHE A 143 -34.58 14.92 3.88
N TYR A 144 -35.69 14.19 3.88
CA TYR A 144 -35.87 12.94 4.62
C TYR A 144 -36.83 12.02 3.87
N VAL A 145 -36.72 10.71 4.13
CA VAL A 145 -37.50 9.68 3.43
C VAL A 145 -38.22 8.81 4.42
N GLN A 146 -39.50 8.57 4.18
CA GLN A 146 -40.30 7.65 4.97
C GLN A 146 -40.78 6.49 4.08
N SER A 147 -40.53 5.25 4.50
CA SER A 147 -41.10 4.09 3.80
C SER A 147 -42.56 3.88 4.19
N SER A 148 -43.35 3.37 3.25
CA SER A 148 -44.77 3.09 3.48
C SER A 148 -44.95 1.82 4.32
N LEU A 149 -46.09 1.72 5.01
CA LEU A 149 -46.55 0.49 5.68
C LEU A 149 -47.72 -0.09 4.87
N GLU A 150 -47.43 -0.53 3.66
CA GLU A 150 -48.42 -1.19 2.80
C GLU A 150 -48.53 -2.69 3.14
N PRO A 151 -49.68 -3.33 2.83
CA PRO A 151 -49.90 -4.76 3.11
C PRO A 151 -48.83 -5.69 2.55
N GLU A 152 -48.30 -5.36 1.38
CA GLU A 152 -47.27 -6.12 0.66
C GLU A 152 -45.92 -6.09 1.38
N ARG A 153 -45.72 -5.13 2.30
CA ARG A 153 -44.51 -4.98 3.13
C ARG A 153 -43.20 -5.01 2.32
N GLU A 154 -43.23 -4.50 1.08
CA GLU A 154 -42.02 -4.36 0.28
C GLU A 154 -41.06 -3.33 0.88
N LYS A 155 -39.78 -3.68 0.94
CA LYS A 155 -38.72 -2.75 1.34
C LYS A 155 -38.57 -1.64 0.30
N LEU A 156 -38.46 -0.40 0.76
CA LEU A 156 -38.18 0.73 -0.11
C LEU A 156 -36.67 0.75 -0.41
N ARG A 157 -36.30 0.53 -1.66
CA ARG A 157 -34.91 0.57 -2.12
C ARG A 157 -34.69 1.74 -3.06
N ILE A 158 -33.70 2.56 -2.77
CA ILE A 158 -33.34 3.75 -3.57
C ILE A 158 -31.86 3.66 -3.94
N ASN A 159 -31.59 3.75 -5.24
CA ASN A 159 -30.25 3.87 -5.79
C ASN A 159 -30.01 5.35 -6.12
N ALA A 160 -28.93 5.94 -5.65
CA ALA A 160 -28.63 7.35 -5.90
C ALA A 160 -27.18 7.56 -6.32
N ILE A 161 -26.96 8.50 -7.23
CA ILE A 161 -25.66 9.00 -7.63
C ILE A 161 -25.48 10.43 -7.12
N PHE A 162 -24.29 10.72 -6.64
CA PHE A 162 -23.88 12.03 -6.16
C PHE A 162 -22.76 12.54 -7.06
N THR A 163 -23.00 13.71 -7.65
CA THR A 163 -22.04 14.37 -8.55
C THR A 163 -21.81 15.82 -8.15
N ASN A 164 -20.66 16.32 -8.56
CA ASN A 164 -20.37 17.74 -8.56
C ASN A 164 -20.94 18.33 -9.85
N THR A 165 -21.60 19.48 -9.76
CA THR A 165 -22.04 20.21 -10.95
C THR A 165 -20.83 20.89 -11.62
N GLU A 166 -20.97 21.34 -12.88
CA GLU A 166 -19.91 22.08 -13.59
C GLU A 166 -19.43 23.34 -12.84
N GLU A 167 -20.23 23.83 -11.88
CA GLU A 167 -19.95 25.01 -11.06
C GLU A 167 -19.34 24.64 -9.68
N ASP A 168 -19.33 23.36 -9.30
CA ASP A 168 -18.86 22.87 -8.01
C ASP A 168 -17.43 22.29 -8.09
N ILE A 169 -16.45 23.08 -7.68
CA ILE A 169 -15.05 22.66 -7.42
C ILE A 169 -14.89 21.81 -6.13
N TYR A 170 -15.98 21.47 -5.45
CA TYR A 170 -15.95 20.82 -4.15
C TYR A 170 -15.88 19.30 -4.28
N GLU A 171 -14.73 18.70 -4.01
CA GLU A 171 -14.61 17.24 -3.98
C GLU A 171 -15.49 16.64 -2.85
N PRO A 172 -16.31 15.58 -3.10
CA PRO A 172 -17.22 15.01 -2.10
C PRO A 172 -16.53 14.32 -0.92
N SER A 173 -15.21 14.51 -0.72
CA SER A 173 -14.40 13.88 0.33
C SER A 173 -14.95 14.13 1.74
N ILE A 174 -15.76 15.18 1.92
CA ILE A 174 -16.38 15.51 3.21
C ILE A 174 -17.70 14.73 3.42
N GLY A 175 -18.25 14.02 2.43
CA GLY A 175 -19.43 13.15 2.49
C GLY A 175 -20.68 13.67 1.73
N ALA A 176 -21.56 12.77 1.29
CA ALA A 176 -22.71 13.09 0.42
C ALA A 176 -23.77 14.03 1.05
N TYR A 177 -23.95 13.94 2.37
CA TYR A 177 -24.88 14.74 3.15
C TYR A 177 -24.43 14.83 4.61
N SER A 178 -25.07 15.69 5.39
CA SER A 178 -24.78 15.90 6.83
C SER A 178 -26.07 15.84 7.65
N SER A 179 -26.04 15.14 8.78
CA SER A 179 -27.15 15.18 9.73
C SER A 179 -27.34 16.59 10.28
N ILE A 180 -28.58 17.07 10.33
CA ILE A 180 -28.90 18.38 10.93
C ILE A 180 -28.44 18.43 12.40
N GLY A 181 -28.53 17.31 13.12
CA GLY A 181 -28.07 17.23 14.50
C GLY A 181 -26.55 17.42 14.62
N ASP A 182 -25.77 16.92 13.67
CA ASP A 182 -24.32 17.06 13.68
C ASP A 182 -23.88 18.49 13.31
N LEU A 183 -24.61 19.15 12.39
CA LEU A 183 -24.40 20.56 12.09
C LEU A 183 -24.64 21.45 13.32
N LEU A 184 -25.70 21.20 14.08
CA LEU A 184 -26.00 21.94 15.31
C LEU A 184 -24.96 21.71 16.40
N ARG A 185 -24.50 20.46 16.57
CA ARG A 185 -23.48 20.10 17.58
C ARG A 185 -22.08 20.64 17.27
N GLY A 186 -21.83 21.14 16.05
CA GLY A 186 -20.58 21.80 15.69
C GLY A 186 -20.39 23.19 16.31
N PHE A 187 -21.45 23.80 16.86
CA PHE A 187 -21.39 25.12 17.48
C PHE A 187 -21.21 25.05 19.01
N ASP A 188 -20.45 26.00 19.55
CA ASP A 188 -20.29 26.15 21.00
C ASP A 188 -21.62 26.44 21.71
N SER A 189 -21.78 25.91 22.93
CA SER A 189 -23.01 26.07 23.70
C SER A 189 -23.39 27.53 23.94
N LYS A 190 -22.42 28.44 24.06
CA LYS A 190 -22.67 29.88 24.24
C LYS A 190 -23.24 30.52 22.98
N VAL A 191 -22.77 30.09 21.81
CA VAL A 191 -23.29 30.53 20.50
C VAL A 191 -24.73 30.06 20.35
N LEU A 192 -25.01 28.79 20.64
CA LEU A 192 -26.35 28.20 20.56
C LEU A 192 -27.33 28.87 21.53
N GLN A 193 -26.94 29.11 22.79
CA GLN A 193 -27.76 29.89 23.75
C GLN A 193 -28.07 31.29 23.21
N GLY A 194 -27.05 31.98 22.67
CA GLY A 194 -27.19 33.32 22.12
C GLY A 194 -28.10 33.38 20.90
N ALA A 195 -27.98 32.39 20.00
CA ALA A 195 -28.70 32.29 18.74
C ALA A 195 -30.16 31.87 18.94
N PHE A 196 -30.40 30.80 19.70
CA PHE A 196 -31.76 30.28 19.95
C PHE A 196 -32.47 30.99 21.10
N LYS A 197 -31.77 31.84 21.87
CA LYS A 197 -32.29 32.52 23.07
C LYS A 197 -32.90 31.53 24.08
N VAL A 198 -32.24 30.39 24.26
CA VAL A 198 -32.64 29.33 25.19
C VAL A 198 -31.67 29.23 26.38
N PRO A 199 -32.12 28.71 27.53
CA PRO A 199 -31.26 28.45 28.68
C PRO A 199 -30.14 27.45 28.35
N LYS A 200 -29.05 27.50 29.13
CA LYS A 200 -27.89 26.61 28.97
C LYS A 200 -28.29 25.14 29.07
N GLU A 201 -29.20 24.83 29.98
CA GLU A 201 -29.66 23.48 30.27
C GLU A 201 -30.32 22.83 29.04
N VAL A 202 -31.07 23.62 28.25
CA VAL A 202 -31.71 23.15 27.01
C VAL A 202 -30.67 22.86 25.94
N VAL A 203 -29.64 23.72 25.82
CA VAL A 203 -28.54 23.49 24.88
C VAL A 203 -27.71 22.28 25.27
N GLU A 204 -27.43 22.13 26.57
CA GLU A 204 -26.71 20.98 27.11
C GLU A 204 -27.48 19.69 26.86
N GLU A 205 -28.81 19.67 27.04
CA GLU A 205 -29.65 18.51 26.71
C GLU A 205 -29.51 18.10 25.24
N VAL A 206 -29.55 19.06 24.30
CA VAL A 206 -29.44 18.77 22.85
C VAL A 206 -28.04 18.30 22.44
N ILE A 207 -27.00 18.94 22.98
CA ILE A 207 -25.60 18.58 22.68
C ILE A 207 -25.24 17.22 23.30
N SER A 208 -25.65 16.98 24.56
CA SER A 208 -25.35 15.73 25.27
C SER A 208 -26.23 14.55 24.88
N ALA A 209 -27.37 14.80 24.22
CA ALA A 209 -28.24 13.74 23.72
C ALA A 209 -27.51 12.79 22.77
N THR A 210 -27.68 11.49 23.01
CA THR A 210 -27.17 10.41 22.17
C THR A 210 -27.58 10.59 20.71
N ARG A 211 -26.62 10.40 19.80
CA ARG A 211 -26.87 10.52 18.36
C ARG A 211 -27.82 9.39 17.93
N PRO A 212 -29.01 9.71 17.37
CA PRO A 212 -29.86 8.67 16.83
C PRO A 212 -29.19 8.05 15.59
N PRO A 213 -29.45 6.77 15.29
CA PRO A 213 -29.00 6.18 14.04
C PRO A 213 -29.69 6.89 12.86
N PRO A 214 -29.08 6.90 11.66
CA PRO A 214 -29.64 7.61 10.49
C PRO A 214 -31.04 7.14 10.10
N ILE A 215 -31.36 5.87 10.36
CA ILE A 215 -32.66 5.27 10.09
C ILE A 215 -33.29 4.83 11.41
N VAL A 216 -34.54 5.22 11.63
CA VAL A 216 -35.32 4.90 12.83
C VAL A 216 -36.69 4.36 12.46
N HIS A 217 -37.39 3.74 13.41
CA HIS A 217 -38.80 3.40 13.23
C HIS A 217 -39.63 4.67 13.00
N ALA A 218 -40.48 4.67 11.98
CA ALA A 218 -41.46 5.72 11.81
C ALA A 218 -42.57 5.53 12.87
N ALA A 219 -42.54 6.34 13.93
CA ALA A 219 -43.45 6.19 15.07
C ALA A 219 -44.93 6.05 14.64
N ALA A 220 -45.58 4.96 15.06
CA ALA A 220 -47.01 4.76 14.92
C ALA A 220 -47.73 5.41 16.10
N SER A 221 -48.32 6.60 15.91
CA SER A 221 -49.46 7.00 16.75
C SER A 221 -50.26 8.13 16.13
N GLU A 222 -51.46 8.35 16.66
CA GLU A 222 -52.38 9.47 16.45
C GLU A 222 -51.74 10.87 16.50
N LYS A 223 -50.44 10.97 16.85
CA LYS A 223 -49.57 12.16 16.72
C LYS A 223 -49.00 12.40 15.31
N ARG A 224 -49.41 11.63 14.29
CA ARG A 224 -49.00 11.83 12.87
C ARG A 224 -49.09 13.31 12.46
N THR A 225 -50.20 13.98 12.72
CA THR A 225 -50.41 15.41 12.39
C THR A 225 -49.44 16.36 13.11
N LYS A 226 -49.11 16.12 14.38
CA LYS A 226 -48.20 16.98 15.15
C LYS A 226 -46.75 16.93 14.67
N TYR A 227 -46.27 15.76 14.23
CA TYR A 227 -44.92 15.62 13.68
C TYR A 227 -44.82 16.33 12.33
N TRP A 228 -45.80 16.13 11.43
CA TRP A 228 -45.87 16.85 10.15
C TRP A 228 -46.03 18.37 10.32
N ASP A 229 -46.82 18.82 11.30
CA ASP A 229 -46.98 20.25 11.61
C ASP A 229 -45.69 20.87 12.17
N TRP A 230 -44.95 20.12 12.99
CA TRP A 230 -43.66 20.56 13.54
C TRP A 230 -42.55 20.53 12.48
N GLU A 231 -42.49 19.51 11.62
CA GLU A 231 -41.54 19.42 10.51
C GLU A 231 -41.81 20.47 9.42
N ALA A 232 -43.07 20.66 9.05
CA ALA A 232 -43.47 21.75 8.15
C ALA A 232 -43.16 23.12 8.78
N ARG A 233 -43.32 23.26 10.11
CA ARG A 233 -42.87 24.46 10.84
C ARG A 233 -41.35 24.62 10.85
N PHE A 234 -40.59 23.55 11.08
CA PHE A 234 -39.12 23.57 11.05
C PHE A 234 -38.61 23.99 9.67
N LEU A 235 -39.09 23.35 8.62
CA LEU A 235 -38.71 23.67 7.24
C LEU A 235 -39.22 25.06 6.81
N LYS A 236 -40.40 25.49 7.25
CA LYS A 236 -40.89 26.87 7.07
C LYS A 236 -40.05 27.89 7.83
N THR A 237 -39.52 27.53 8.99
CA THR A 237 -38.63 28.39 9.79
C THR A 237 -37.25 28.49 9.12
N TYR A 238 -36.72 27.39 8.60
CA TYR A 238 -35.51 27.39 7.75
C TYR A 238 -35.67 28.38 6.57
N LEU A 239 -36.78 28.29 5.83
CA LEU A 239 -37.15 29.23 4.76
C LEU A 239 -37.31 30.68 5.23
N SER A 240 -37.83 30.90 6.44
CA SER A 240 -37.95 32.23 7.03
C SER A 240 -36.58 32.82 7.39
N SER A 241 -35.63 31.97 7.81
CA SER A 241 -34.29 32.38 8.27
C SER A 241 -33.31 32.70 7.15
N THR A 242 -33.49 32.13 5.94
CA THR A 242 -32.72 32.47 4.74
C THR A 242 -33.19 33.77 4.07
N GLY A 243 -34.23 34.43 4.60
CA GLY A 243 -34.74 35.70 4.09
C GLY A 243 -35.60 35.58 2.82
N HIS A 244 -36.13 34.39 2.52
CA HIS A 244 -36.85 34.12 1.27
C HIS A 244 -38.38 34.08 1.38
N LEU A 245 -38.93 34.20 2.59
CA LEU A 245 -40.36 34.46 2.78
C LEU A 245 -40.63 35.96 2.88
N VAL A 246 -40.83 36.61 1.73
CA VAL A 246 -41.54 37.89 1.68
C VAL A 246 -43.02 37.59 1.94
N GLU A 247 -43.53 38.16 3.02
CA GLU A 247 -44.92 38.13 3.41
C GLU A 247 -45.78 38.77 2.31
N GLY A 248 -46.37 37.94 1.44
CA GLY A 248 -47.34 38.37 0.43
C GLY A 248 -47.10 37.83 -0.97
N SER A 249 -47.40 36.55 -1.21
CA SER A 249 -47.92 36.10 -2.51
C SER A 249 -48.51 34.71 -2.42
N SER A 250 -49.83 34.67 -2.28
CA SER A 250 -50.66 33.55 -2.69
C SER A 250 -50.54 33.37 -4.21
N SER A 251 -49.48 32.71 -4.68
CA SER A 251 -49.42 32.26 -6.08
C SER A 251 -50.03 30.85 -6.16
N ASN A 252 -51.28 30.84 -6.60
CA ASN A 252 -52.09 29.65 -6.82
C ASN A 252 -51.64 28.96 -8.13
N LYS A 253 -50.38 28.51 -8.19
CA LYS A 253 -49.89 27.56 -9.20
C LYS A 253 -49.20 26.42 -8.47
N LYS A 254 -49.98 25.41 -8.08
CA LYS A 254 -49.44 24.07 -7.83
C LYS A 254 -48.84 23.56 -9.12
N THR A 255 -47.60 23.93 -9.43
CA THR A 255 -46.77 23.15 -10.34
C THR A 255 -46.59 21.82 -9.64
N LYS A 256 -47.40 20.81 -9.99
CA LYS A 256 -47.18 19.44 -9.56
C LYS A 256 -45.72 19.12 -9.95
N THR A 257 -44.84 19.02 -8.96
CA THR A 257 -43.53 18.39 -9.14
C THR A 257 -43.80 16.98 -9.62
N LYS A 258 -43.69 16.76 -10.92
CA LYS A 258 -44.00 15.48 -11.55
C LYS A 258 -42.74 14.63 -11.46
N THR A 259 -42.81 13.49 -10.77
CA THR A 259 -41.79 12.43 -10.91
C THR A 259 -41.78 11.96 -12.36
N PHE A 260 -40.61 11.53 -12.84
CA PHE A 260 -40.52 10.78 -14.07
C PHE A 260 -40.49 9.30 -13.71
N ASN A 261 -41.42 8.50 -14.23
CA ASN A 261 -41.46 7.06 -13.96
C ASN A 261 -41.06 6.29 -15.23
N VAL A 262 -40.00 5.48 -15.13
CA VAL A 262 -39.45 4.73 -16.27
C VAL A 262 -40.43 3.69 -16.83
N PHE A 263 -41.33 3.16 -16.02
CA PHE A 263 -42.29 2.13 -16.44
C PHE A 263 -43.58 2.70 -17.04
N HIS A 264 -43.76 4.03 -17.04
CA HIS A 264 -44.92 4.71 -17.62
C HIS A 264 -44.58 5.49 -18.90
N THR A 265 -43.39 5.24 -19.47
CA THR A 265 -42.91 5.89 -20.70
C THR A 265 -42.65 4.84 -21.75
N ASP A 266 -42.83 5.19 -23.02
CA ASP A 266 -42.48 4.33 -24.15
C ASP A 266 -40.97 4.07 -24.17
N HIS A 267 -40.58 2.83 -24.45
CA HIS A 267 -39.18 2.45 -24.58
C HIS A 267 -38.55 3.11 -25.81
N ASP A 268 -37.27 3.48 -25.72
CA ASP A 268 -36.51 3.99 -26.88
C ASP A 268 -36.28 2.87 -27.91
N PHE A 269 -36.20 1.63 -27.44
CA PHE A 269 -36.10 0.43 -28.26
C PHE A 269 -36.80 -0.75 -27.58
N GLU A 270 -37.48 -1.59 -28.36
CA GLU A 270 -38.10 -2.82 -27.90
C GLU A 270 -38.21 -3.85 -29.04
N ASN A 271 -37.86 -5.10 -28.75
CA ASN A 271 -38.11 -6.27 -29.59
C ASN A 271 -38.32 -7.53 -28.74
N CYS A 272 -38.36 -8.70 -29.37
CA CYS A 272 -38.55 -9.98 -28.66
C CYS A 272 -37.42 -10.32 -27.67
N ASN A 273 -36.23 -9.71 -27.83
CA ASN A 273 -35.04 -10.00 -27.06
C ASN A 273 -34.85 -9.05 -25.86
N GLY A 274 -35.67 -8.01 -25.75
CA GLY A 274 -35.56 -7.03 -24.66
C GLY A 274 -36.02 -5.63 -25.03
N TRP A 275 -35.74 -4.68 -24.13
CA TRP A 275 -36.03 -3.27 -24.32
C TRP A 275 -35.01 -2.38 -23.62
N SER A 276 -34.91 -1.13 -24.06
CA SER A 276 -34.09 -0.10 -23.43
C SER A 276 -34.74 1.29 -23.44
N LEU A 277 -34.37 2.11 -22.47
CA LEU A 277 -34.85 3.47 -22.28
C LEU A 277 -33.73 4.35 -21.74
N MET A 278 -33.64 5.60 -22.22
CA MET A 278 -32.77 6.64 -21.69
C MET A 278 -33.57 7.89 -21.35
N VAL A 279 -33.52 8.29 -20.08
CA VAL A 279 -34.09 9.53 -19.56
C VAL A 279 -33.03 10.61 -19.54
N THR A 280 -33.27 11.68 -20.30
CA THR A 280 -32.33 12.79 -20.49
C THR A 280 -32.90 14.11 -19.95
N GLY A 281 -32.12 15.18 -20.03
CA GLY A 281 -32.59 16.54 -19.70
C GLY A 281 -33.70 17.06 -20.63
N LYS A 282 -33.96 16.38 -21.76
CA LYS A 282 -35.11 16.67 -22.64
C LYS A 282 -36.41 16.11 -22.05
N ASP A 283 -36.36 14.92 -21.47
CA ASP A 283 -37.51 14.21 -20.93
C ASP A 283 -37.86 14.70 -19.52
N MET A 284 -36.82 14.96 -18.71
CA MET A 284 -36.94 15.49 -17.36
C MET A 284 -36.09 16.74 -17.21
N HIS A 285 -36.74 17.92 -17.23
CA HIS A 285 -36.05 19.21 -17.09
C HIS A 285 -35.22 19.30 -15.79
N ALA A 286 -35.63 18.58 -14.74
CA ALA A 286 -34.88 18.54 -13.49
C ALA A 286 -33.47 17.98 -13.68
N LEU A 287 -33.20 17.10 -14.65
CA LEU A 287 -31.86 16.58 -14.92
C LEU A 287 -30.96 17.58 -15.67
N LYS A 288 -31.47 18.69 -16.21
CA LYS A 288 -30.60 19.67 -16.89
C LYS A 288 -29.58 20.24 -15.92
N HIS A 289 -28.32 20.37 -16.33
CA HIS A 289 -27.22 20.87 -15.50
C HIS A 289 -26.78 19.92 -14.37
N SER A 290 -27.23 18.66 -14.31
CA SER A 290 -26.59 17.64 -13.44
C SER A 290 -25.45 16.90 -14.16
N ASN A 291 -25.40 16.99 -15.49
CA ASN A 291 -24.62 16.11 -16.37
C ASN A 291 -24.89 14.61 -16.18
N ILE A 292 -25.96 14.24 -15.48
CA ILE A 292 -26.39 12.86 -15.29
C ILE A 292 -27.71 12.57 -16.02
N GLY A 293 -27.67 11.60 -16.94
CA GLY A 293 -28.83 10.90 -17.47
C GLY A 293 -29.09 9.59 -16.71
N VAL A 294 -30.27 9.00 -16.89
CA VAL A 294 -30.60 7.68 -16.34
C VAL A 294 -31.00 6.76 -17.49
N PHE A 295 -30.51 5.53 -17.51
CA PHE A 295 -30.91 4.54 -18.50
C PHE A 295 -31.36 3.25 -17.82
N MET A 296 -32.16 2.47 -18.54
CA MET A 296 -32.60 1.15 -18.10
C MET A 296 -32.59 0.20 -19.29
N VAL A 297 -32.13 -1.02 -19.04
CA VAL A 297 -32.04 -2.09 -20.04
C VAL A 297 -32.62 -3.36 -19.44
N ASN A 298 -33.42 -4.05 -20.24
CA ASN A 298 -33.93 -5.37 -19.95
C ASN A 298 -33.55 -6.29 -21.11
N LEU A 299 -32.74 -7.30 -20.83
CA LEU A 299 -32.39 -8.37 -21.75
C LEU A 299 -33.18 -9.62 -21.33
N THR A 300 -33.93 -10.19 -22.28
CA THR A 300 -34.55 -11.50 -22.06
C THR A 300 -33.49 -12.60 -21.99
N LYS A 301 -33.86 -13.83 -21.63
CA LYS A 301 -32.92 -14.95 -21.53
C LYS A 301 -32.21 -15.21 -22.85
N GLY A 302 -30.91 -15.53 -22.82
CA GLY A 302 -30.11 -15.82 -24.01
C GLY A 302 -30.08 -14.68 -25.02
N SER A 303 -30.08 -13.43 -24.55
CA SER A 303 -30.10 -12.22 -25.38
C SER A 303 -28.86 -11.37 -25.10
N MET A 304 -28.51 -10.49 -26.03
CA MET A 304 -27.44 -9.52 -25.83
C MET A 304 -27.86 -8.13 -26.26
N MET A 305 -27.41 -7.10 -25.55
CA MET A 305 -27.23 -5.81 -26.21
C MET A 305 -26.00 -5.93 -27.11
N GLY A 306 -26.23 -5.79 -28.42
CA GLY A 306 -25.22 -6.04 -29.43
C GLY A 306 -23.97 -5.18 -29.25
N PRO A 307 -22.81 -5.59 -29.81
CA PRO A 307 -21.56 -4.88 -29.61
C PRO A 307 -21.69 -3.41 -30.02
N HIS A 308 -21.39 -2.49 -29.10
CA HIS A 308 -21.56 -1.05 -29.32
C HIS A 308 -20.61 -0.23 -28.44
N TRP A 309 -20.43 1.05 -28.76
CA TRP A 309 -19.76 1.99 -27.86
C TRP A 309 -20.58 3.25 -27.66
N ASN A 310 -20.27 3.96 -26.58
CA ASN A 310 -20.92 5.19 -26.20
C ASN A 310 -20.05 6.40 -26.55
N PRO A 311 -20.47 7.28 -27.48
CA PRO A 311 -19.65 8.40 -27.92
C PRO A 311 -19.69 9.61 -26.97
N ARG A 312 -20.66 9.67 -26.05
CA ARG A 312 -20.90 10.87 -25.22
C ARG A 312 -20.84 10.65 -23.73
N ALA A 313 -20.89 9.42 -23.24
CA ALA A 313 -20.99 9.18 -21.82
C ALA A 313 -20.37 7.86 -21.39
N THR A 314 -19.88 7.85 -20.16
CA THR A 314 -19.62 6.64 -19.40
C THR A 314 -20.94 6.10 -18.88
N GLU A 315 -21.08 4.78 -18.90
CA GLU A 315 -22.21 4.06 -18.31
C GLU A 315 -21.82 3.55 -16.92
N ILE A 316 -22.60 3.94 -15.91
CA ILE A 316 -22.46 3.46 -14.53
C ILE A 316 -23.72 2.67 -14.20
N ALA A 317 -23.68 1.36 -14.40
CA ALA A 317 -24.83 0.48 -14.29
C ALA A 317 -24.88 -0.24 -12.94
N ILE A 318 -26.10 -0.51 -12.48
CA ILE A 318 -26.45 -1.24 -11.27
C ILE A 318 -27.38 -2.37 -11.71
N VAL A 319 -26.98 -3.62 -11.47
CA VAL A 319 -27.81 -4.78 -11.78
C VAL A 319 -28.97 -4.85 -10.79
N LEU A 320 -30.19 -4.90 -11.32
CA LEU A 320 -31.43 -4.94 -10.54
C LEU A 320 -32.01 -6.35 -10.44
N GLN A 321 -31.79 -7.19 -11.46
CA GLN A 321 -32.29 -8.56 -11.49
C GLN A 321 -31.41 -9.42 -12.40
N GLY A 322 -31.15 -10.64 -11.92
CA GLY A 322 -30.48 -11.70 -12.65
C GLY A 322 -28.97 -11.54 -12.75
N GLN A 323 -28.39 -12.33 -13.64
CA GLN A 323 -26.95 -12.39 -13.90
C GLN A 323 -26.66 -12.20 -15.37
N GLY A 324 -25.44 -11.76 -15.67
CA GLY A 324 -24.98 -11.61 -17.04
C GLY A 324 -23.47 -11.50 -17.17
N MET A 325 -23.01 -11.55 -18.41
CA MET A 325 -21.61 -11.32 -18.78
C MET A 325 -21.49 -9.99 -19.50
N ILE A 326 -20.49 -9.21 -19.12
CA ILE A 326 -20.11 -7.99 -19.81
C ILE A 326 -18.74 -8.21 -20.42
N ARG A 327 -18.61 -7.94 -21.72
CA ARG A 327 -17.33 -7.90 -22.44
C ARG A 327 -17.04 -6.44 -22.77
N VAL A 328 -15.87 -5.96 -22.39
CA VAL A 328 -15.41 -4.61 -22.73
C VAL A 328 -14.09 -4.69 -23.47
N VAL A 329 -13.96 -3.90 -24.53
CA VAL A 329 -12.80 -3.88 -25.42
C VAL A 329 -12.11 -2.53 -25.28
N CYS A 330 -10.80 -2.57 -25.09
CA CYS A 330 -9.94 -1.41 -25.16
C CYS A 330 -9.81 -0.92 -26.61
N SER A 331 -9.88 0.40 -26.82
CA SER A 331 -9.60 0.97 -28.14
C SER A 331 -8.09 0.91 -28.44
N SER A 332 -7.73 0.38 -29.61
CA SER A 332 -6.36 0.04 -30.04
C SER A 332 -5.35 1.19 -30.17
N THR A 333 -5.70 2.41 -29.73
CA THR A 333 -4.78 3.55 -29.66
C THR A 333 -4.06 3.67 -28.33
N ALA A 334 -4.56 3.02 -27.27
CA ALA A 334 -3.82 2.83 -26.02
C ALA A 334 -2.85 1.66 -26.19
N LYS A 335 -1.65 1.73 -25.59
CA LYS A 335 -0.75 0.56 -25.59
C LYS A 335 -1.43 -0.58 -24.81
N GLU A 336 -1.18 -1.85 -25.17
CA GLU A 336 -1.68 -3.00 -24.38
C GLU A 336 -1.28 -2.91 -22.90
N SER A 337 -0.13 -2.30 -22.59
CA SER A 337 0.31 -2.04 -21.22
C SER A 337 -0.51 -0.99 -20.46
N GLU A 338 -1.30 -0.18 -21.16
CA GLU A 338 -2.07 0.92 -20.58
C GLU A 338 -3.56 0.55 -20.41
N CYS A 339 -4.05 -0.47 -21.13
CA CYS A 339 -5.49 -0.72 -21.29
C CYS A 339 -5.79 -2.14 -21.81
N ASN A 340 -6.41 -2.97 -20.96
CA ASN A 340 -6.69 -4.39 -21.24
C ASN A 340 -8.16 -4.67 -21.59
N ASN A 341 -8.39 -5.65 -22.47
CA ASN A 341 -9.74 -6.12 -22.78
C ASN A 341 -10.29 -6.96 -21.63
N THR A 342 -11.31 -6.49 -20.92
CA THR A 342 -11.86 -7.21 -19.77
C THR A 342 -13.13 -7.97 -20.10
N ARG A 343 -13.39 -9.04 -19.35
CA ARG A 343 -14.68 -9.71 -19.31
C ARG A 343 -15.02 -9.99 -17.85
N PHE A 344 -16.27 -9.79 -17.47
CA PHE A 344 -16.68 -9.97 -16.09
C PHE A 344 -18.14 -10.37 -15.98
N LYS A 345 -18.41 -11.30 -15.06
CA LYS A 345 -19.75 -11.64 -14.64
C LYS A 345 -20.31 -10.57 -13.72
N VAL A 346 -21.60 -10.27 -13.83
CA VAL A 346 -22.34 -9.37 -12.93
C VAL A 346 -23.58 -10.07 -12.37
N SER A 347 -23.93 -9.76 -11.13
CA SER A 347 -25.09 -10.30 -10.41
C SER A 347 -25.93 -9.20 -9.77
N GLU A 348 -27.14 -9.51 -9.29
CA GLU A 348 -28.03 -8.54 -8.63
C GLU A 348 -27.32 -7.74 -7.53
N GLY A 349 -27.30 -6.42 -7.70
CA GLY A 349 -26.61 -5.50 -6.79
C GLY A 349 -25.12 -5.32 -7.10
N ASP A 350 -24.59 -5.84 -8.18
CA ASP A 350 -23.28 -5.40 -8.65
C ASP A 350 -23.40 -4.04 -9.35
N VAL A 351 -22.34 -3.24 -9.26
CA VAL A 351 -22.16 -2.03 -10.06
C VAL A 351 -21.11 -2.32 -11.11
N PHE A 352 -21.34 -1.96 -12.36
CA PHE A 352 -20.30 -1.98 -13.37
C PHE A 352 -20.21 -0.66 -14.11
N VAL A 353 -19.00 -0.30 -14.52
CA VAL A 353 -18.72 0.94 -15.24
C VAL A 353 -18.13 0.61 -16.59
N VAL A 354 -18.62 1.27 -17.65
CA VAL A 354 -17.99 1.22 -18.97
C VAL A 354 -17.71 2.63 -19.47
N PRO A 355 -16.44 3.04 -19.59
CA PRO A 355 -16.11 4.39 -20.02
C PRO A 355 -16.55 4.67 -21.45
N ARG A 356 -16.68 5.95 -21.78
CA ARG A 356 -16.94 6.38 -23.17
C ARG A 356 -15.91 5.81 -24.14
N PHE A 357 -16.33 5.61 -25.38
CA PHE A 357 -15.53 5.07 -26.49
C PHE A 357 -15.01 3.63 -26.34
N HIS A 358 -15.35 2.92 -25.28
CA HIS A 358 -15.01 1.51 -25.14
C HIS A 358 -16.14 0.65 -25.74
N PRO A 359 -15.86 -0.16 -26.78
CA PRO A 359 -16.83 -1.10 -27.28
C PRO A 359 -17.16 -2.15 -26.22
N MET A 360 -18.44 -2.47 -26.09
CA MET A 360 -18.93 -3.42 -25.11
C MET A 360 -20.06 -4.28 -25.67
N ALA A 361 -20.24 -5.45 -25.07
CA ALA A 361 -21.40 -6.30 -25.22
C ALA A 361 -21.90 -6.73 -23.84
N GLN A 362 -23.21 -6.72 -23.66
CA GLN A 362 -23.87 -7.07 -22.40
C GLN A 362 -24.80 -8.24 -22.68
N MET A 363 -24.62 -9.35 -21.98
CA MET A 363 -25.24 -10.63 -22.34
C MET A 363 -25.96 -11.22 -21.12
N SER A 364 -27.17 -11.73 -21.34
CA SER A 364 -27.90 -12.53 -20.36
C SER A 364 -27.66 -14.03 -20.58
N PHE A 365 -27.72 -14.79 -19.50
CA PHE A 365 -27.63 -16.26 -19.56
C PHE A 365 -28.91 -16.88 -20.14
N ASN A 366 -28.84 -18.13 -20.56
CA ASN A 366 -30.01 -18.86 -21.08
C ASN A 366 -31.08 -19.14 -20.02
N ASN A 367 -30.68 -19.17 -18.74
CA ASN A 367 -31.57 -19.52 -17.63
C ASN A 367 -32.28 -18.31 -17.02
N GLU A 368 -31.76 -17.08 -17.22
CA GLU A 368 -32.24 -15.88 -16.52
C GLU A 368 -32.11 -14.60 -17.37
N SER A 369 -33.05 -13.68 -17.18
CA SER A 369 -33.02 -12.34 -17.79
C SER A 369 -32.05 -11.44 -17.03
N LEU A 370 -31.42 -10.50 -17.73
CA LEU A 370 -30.58 -9.48 -17.10
C LEU A 370 -31.29 -8.13 -17.16
N VAL A 371 -31.57 -7.54 -16.00
CA VAL A 371 -32.15 -6.19 -15.89
C VAL A 371 -31.22 -5.29 -15.10
N PHE A 372 -30.84 -4.16 -15.68
CA PHE A 372 -30.01 -3.16 -15.01
C PHE A 372 -30.51 -1.75 -15.31
N MET A 373 -30.34 -0.87 -14.33
CA MET A 373 -30.44 0.57 -14.53
C MET A 373 -29.04 1.16 -14.47
N GLY A 374 -28.79 2.29 -15.11
CA GLY A 374 -27.53 3.01 -14.91
C GLY A 374 -27.69 4.52 -14.94
N PHE A 375 -26.64 5.17 -14.48
CA PHE A 375 -26.42 6.61 -14.64
C PHE A 375 -25.46 6.83 -15.80
N SER A 376 -25.82 7.76 -16.67
CA SER A 376 -24.99 8.18 -17.80
C SER A 376 -24.37 9.52 -17.47
N THR A 377 -23.08 9.69 -17.70
CA THR A 377 -22.37 10.97 -17.41
C THR A 377 -22.62 12.05 -18.46
N SER A 378 -23.77 11.98 -19.14
CA SER A 378 -24.32 13.03 -19.96
C SER A 378 -25.84 13.13 -19.84
N THR A 379 -26.36 14.35 -19.79
CA THR A 379 -27.81 14.62 -19.90
C THR A 379 -28.27 14.77 -21.35
N LYS A 380 -27.36 14.59 -22.33
CA LYS A 380 -27.69 14.61 -23.76
C LYS A 380 -27.94 13.18 -24.23
N ARG A 381 -28.74 13.03 -25.29
CA ARG A 381 -28.90 11.72 -25.93
C ARG A 381 -27.52 11.20 -26.37
N ASN A 382 -27.15 10.04 -25.86
CA ASN A 382 -25.84 9.45 -26.08
C ASN A 382 -25.70 8.92 -27.53
N TYR A 383 -26.77 8.33 -28.07
CA TYR A 383 -26.78 7.63 -29.38
C TYR A 383 -25.67 6.56 -29.47
N PRO A 384 -25.83 5.41 -28.79
CA PRO A 384 -24.87 4.31 -28.88
C PRO A 384 -24.62 3.89 -30.34
N GLN A 385 -23.37 3.62 -30.68
CA GLN A 385 -22.96 3.23 -32.03
C GLN A 385 -22.80 1.70 -32.07
N PHE A 386 -23.71 1.01 -32.75
CA PHE A 386 -23.71 -0.45 -32.84
C PHE A 386 -22.80 -0.94 -33.96
N LEU A 387 -22.13 -2.06 -33.74
CA LEU A 387 -21.26 -2.75 -34.70
C LEU A 387 -21.99 -3.88 -35.43
N ALA A 388 -23.08 -4.41 -34.85
CA ALA A 388 -23.86 -5.51 -35.41
C ALA A 388 -25.36 -5.18 -35.54
N GLY A 389 -26.06 -5.96 -36.36
CA GLY A 389 -27.49 -5.83 -36.61
C GLY A 389 -27.89 -4.72 -37.58
N LYS A 390 -29.20 -4.49 -37.72
CA LYS A 390 -29.76 -3.51 -38.68
C LYS A 390 -29.31 -2.07 -38.42
N SER A 391 -29.10 -1.69 -37.15
CA SER A 391 -28.58 -0.39 -36.74
C SER A 391 -27.04 -0.31 -36.73
N SER A 392 -26.34 -1.31 -37.27
CA SER A 392 -24.86 -1.28 -37.34
C SER A 392 -24.37 -0.10 -38.17
N ILE A 393 -23.41 0.66 -37.64
CA ILE A 393 -22.72 1.74 -38.36
C ILE A 393 -21.96 1.22 -39.60
N LEU A 394 -21.55 -0.06 -39.59
CA LEU A 394 -20.93 -0.69 -40.76
C LEU A 394 -21.89 -0.72 -41.94
N ARG A 395 -23.20 -0.81 -41.73
CA ARG A 395 -24.18 -0.78 -42.83
C ARG A 395 -24.36 0.60 -43.45
N ALA A 396 -23.88 1.66 -42.79
CA ALA A 396 -23.87 3.02 -43.32
C ALA A 396 -22.64 3.32 -44.18
N LEU A 397 -21.62 2.46 -44.16
CA LEU A 397 -20.38 2.60 -44.92
C LEU A 397 -20.46 1.88 -46.27
N ASP A 398 -19.69 2.37 -47.24
CA ASP A 398 -19.59 1.72 -48.54
C ASP A 398 -18.91 0.36 -48.43
N ARG A 399 -19.41 -0.63 -49.17
CA ARG A 399 -18.96 -2.02 -49.09
C ARG A 399 -17.52 -2.19 -49.56
N GLU A 400 -17.09 -1.44 -50.58
CA GLU A 400 -15.72 -1.49 -51.10
C GLU A 400 -14.75 -0.89 -50.09
N ILE A 401 -15.16 0.19 -49.40
CA ILE A 401 -14.38 0.79 -48.31
C ILE A 401 -14.24 -0.19 -47.15
N LEU A 402 -15.32 -0.87 -46.75
CA LEU A 402 -15.25 -1.90 -45.71
C LEU A 402 -14.37 -3.07 -46.12
N ALA A 403 -14.53 -3.56 -47.35
CA ALA A 403 -13.72 -4.64 -47.89
C ALA A 403 -12.23 -4.29 -47.86
N ALA A 404 -11.88 -3.05 -48.23
CA ALA A 404 -10.52 -2.53 -48.11
C ALA A 404 -10.06 -2.42 -46.63
N ALA A 405 -10.91 -1.89 -45.75
CA ALA A 405 -10.58 -1.70 -44.33
C ALA A 405 -10.34 -3.01 -43.57
N PHE A 406 -11.16 -4.04 -43.84
CA PHE A 406 -11.01 -5.37 -43.26
C PHE A 406 -10.03 -6.27 -44.05
N ASN A 407 -9.52 -5.80 -45.20
CA ASN A 407 -8.70 -6.57 -46.12
C ASN A 407 -9.36 -7.91 -46.54
N VAL A 408 -10.64 -7.86 -46.92
CA VAL A 408 -11.45 -9.01 -47.34
C VAL A 408 -12.25 -8.69 -48.61
N THR A 409 -12.96 -9.68 -49.16
CA THR A 409 -13.79 -9.47 -50.35
C THR A 409 -15.13 -8.80 -50.01
N ASN A 410 -15.72 -8.09 -50.98
CA ASN A 410 -17.10 -7.58 -50.88
C ASN A 410 -18.12 -8.67 -50.55
N THR A 411 -17.91 -9.89 -51.05
CA THR A 411 -18.75 -11.06 -50.76
C THR A 411 -18.67 -11.41 -49.27
N THR A 412 -17.48 -11.37 -48.68
CA THR A 412 -17.28 -11.58 -47.23
C THR A 412 -18.00 -10.50 -46.42
N ILE A 413 -17.86 -9.22 -46.80
CA ILE A 413 -18.59 -8.12 -46.13
C ILE A 413 -20.11 -8.31 -46.24
N HIS A 414 -20.61 -8.76 -47.39
CA HIS A 414 -22.02 -9.09 -47.54
C HIS A 414 -22.46 -10.20 -46.58
N HIS A 415 -21.68 -11.28 -46.46
CA HIS A 415 -21.98 -12.38 -45.56
C HIS A 415 -21.92 -12.01 -44.07
N ILE A 416 -21.11 -11.02 -43.69
CA ILE A 416 -21.05 -10.54 -42.30
C ILE A 416 -22.24 -9.62 -41.97
N LEU A 417 -22.62 -8.72 -42.89
CA LEU A 417 -23.64 -7.69 -42.60
C LEU A 417 -25.08 -8.14 -42.83
N ALA A 418 -25.32 -9.14 -43.69
CA ALA A 418 -26.67 -9.55 -44.09
C ALA A 418 -27.45 -10.42 -43.07
N PRO A 419 -26.85 -11.40 -42.36
CA PRO A 419 -27.62 -12.40 -41.61
C PRO A 419 -28.38 -11.87 -40.41
N GLN A 420 -27.81 -10.94 -39.66
CA GLN A 420 -28.44 -10.43 -38.44
C GLN A 420 -29.59 -9.48 -38.82
N THR A 421 -30.83 -9.92 -38.54
CA THR A 421 -32.04 -9.18 -38.87
C THR A 421 -32.61 -8.38 -37.69
N ASP A 422 -32.16 -8.62 -36.47
CA ASP A 422 -32.49 -7.79 -35.33
C ASP A 422 -31.65 -6.52 -35.29
N SER A 423 -32.03 -5.60 -34.41
CA SER A 423 -31.35 -4.34 -34.18
C SER A 423 -31.12 -4.13 -32.69
N ILE A 424 -30.01 -3.50 -32.29
CA ILE A 424 -29.71 -3.10 -30.91
C ILE A 424 -29.62 -4.28 -29.92
N ILE A 425 -30.74 -4.93 -29.60
CA ILE A 425 -30.79 -6.12 -28.75
C ILE A 425 -31.01 -7.36 -29.62
N LEU A 426 -30.09 -8.31 -29.57
CA LEU A 426 -29.99 -9.45 -30.48
C LEU A 426 -30.22 -10.74 -29.70
N ASP A 427 -30.72 -11.77 -30.39
CA ASP A 427 -30.66 -13.15 -29.88
C ASP A 427 -29.19 -13.60 -29.82
N CYS A 428 -28.80 -14.20 -28.70
CA CYS A 428 -27.44 -14.67 -28.44
C CYS A 428 -27.48 -15.84 -27.46
N THR A 429 -28.09 -16.95 -27.88
CA THR A 429 -28.16 -18.17 -27.09
C THR A 429 -26.74 -18.65 -26.74
N SER A 430 -26.48 -18.89 -25.46
CA SER A 430 -25.20 -19.37 -24.92
C SER A 430 -24.01 -18.41 -24.99
N CYS A 431 -24.19 -17.15 -25.40
CA CYS A 431 -23.07 -16.20 -25.49
C CYS A 431 -22.50 -15.83 -24.12
N ALA A 432 -23.35 -15.66 -23.11
CA ALA A 432 -22.90 -15.40 -21.75
C ALA A 432 -22.16 -16.62 -21.17
N GLU A 433 -22.66 -17.84 -21.41
CA GLU A 433 -22.02 -19.09 -20.97
C GLU A 433 -20.64 -19.28 -21.60
N GLU A 434 -20.48 -18.93 -22.87
CA GLU A 434 -19.20 -18.98 -23.57
C GLU A 434 -18.20 -17.95 -23.00
N GLU A 435 -18.65 -16.71 -22.78
CA GLU A 435 -17.80 -15.67 -22.16
C GLU A 435 -17.42 -16.01 -20.72
N GLU A 436 -18.31 -16.65 -19.96
CA GLU A 436 -18.01 -17.16 -18.62
C GLU A 436 -16.95 -18.27 -18.66
N ARG A 437 -17.08 -19.24 -19.59
CA ARG A 437 -16.06 -20.29 -19.76
C ARG A 437 -14.70 -19.71 -20.12
N LEU A 438 -14.66 -18.78 -21.08
CA LEU A 438 -13.42 -18.13 -21.49
C LEU A 438 -12.80 -17.31 -20.36
N MET A 439 -13.62 -16.69 -19.49
CA MET A 439 -13.16 -16.00 -18.29
C MET A 439 -12.53 -16.98 -17.29
N GLU A 440 -13.19 -18.10 -17.02
CA GLU A 440 -12.67 -19.15 -16.13
C GLU A 440 -11.37 -19.77 -16.65
N GLU A 441 -11.26 -19.97 -17.97
CA GLU A 441 -10.03 -20.46 -18.63
C GLU A 441 -8.87 -19.47 -18.51
N GLU A 442 -9.12 -18.15 -18.62
CA GLU A 442 -8.11 -17.11 -18.40
C GLU A 442 -7.61 -17.09 -16.95
N ILE A 443 -8.53 -17.09 -15.98
CA ILE A 443 -8.18 -17.12 -14.55
C ILE A 443 -7.36 -18.37 -14.20
N GLU A 444 -7.75 -19.53 -14.72
CA GLU A 444 -7.02 -20.77 -14.49
C GLU A 444 -5.64 -20.76 -15.13
N LYS A 445 -5.48 -20.12 -16.28
CA LYS A 445 -4.19 -19.97 -16.96
C LYS A 445 -3.27 -19.06 -16.16
N GLU A 446 -3.74 -17.89 -15.72
CA GLU A 446 -2.98 -16.96 -14.88
C GLU A 446 -2.53 -17.63 -13.58
N ARG A 447 -3.44 -18.36 -12.90
CA ARG A 447 -3.11 -19.12 -11.70
C ARG A 447 -2.00 -20.16 -11.92
N ARG A 448 -2.00 -20.85 -13.07
CA ARG A 448 -0.93 -21.80 -13.42
C ARG A 448 0.39 -21.11 -13.69
N GLU A 449 0.38 -19.97 -14.37
CA GLU A 449 1.57 -19.16 -14.63
C GLU A 449 2.18 -18.66 -13.31
N GLU A 450 1.35 -18.16 -12.37
CA GLU A 450 1.79 -17.78 -11.02
C GLU A 450 2.36 -18.97 -10.23
N GLU A 451 1.71 -20.13 -10.26
CA GLU A 451 2.20 -21.35 -9.60
C GLU A 451 3.52 -21.86 -10.20
N GLU A 452 3.70 -21.75 -11.53
CA GLU A 452 4.97 -22.08 -12.20
C GLU A 452 6.07 -21.08 -11.87
N GLU A 453 5.75 -19.78 -11.81
CA GLU A 453 6.70 -18.74 -11.43
C GLU A 453 7.16 -18.90 -9.97
N ALA A 454 6.22 -19.19 -9.06
CA ALA A 454 6.53 -19.48 -7.66
C ALA A 454 7.49 -20.69 -7.53
N LYS A 455 7.24 -21.78 -8.27
CA LYS A 455 8.16 -22.93 -8.30
C LYS A 455 9.53 -22.59 -8.83
N ARG A 456 9.63 -21.78 -9.90
CA ARG A 456 10.93 -21.34 -10.43
C ARG A 456 11.69 -20.50 -9.41
N ARG A 457 11.00 -19.61 -8.67
CA ARG A 457 11.60 -18.82 -7.60
C ARG A 457 12.10 -19.72 -6.46
N GLU A 458 11.32 -20.73 -6.05
CA GLU A 458 11.73 -21.71 -5.05
C GLU A 458 12.95 -22.55 -5.50
N GLU A 459 12.97 -23.03 -6.75
CA GLU A 459 14.10 -23.76 -7.32
C GLU A 459 15.37 -22.90 -7.40
N GLU A 460 15.23 -21.62 -7.77
CA GLU A 460 16.36 -20.67 -7.80
C GLU A 460 16.89 -20.38 -6.39
N GLU A 461 16.02 -20.22 -5.39
CA GLU A 461 16.43 -20.09 -3.99
C GLU A 461 17.12 -21.35 -3.47
N GLU A 462 16.62 -22.54 -3.80
CA GLU A 462 17.24 -23.80 -3.40
C GLU A 462 18.63 -23.97 -4.06
N ALA A 463 18.75 -23.63 -5.36
CA ALA A 463 20.04 -23.66 -6.05
C ALA A 463 21.06 -22.71 -5.42
N LYS A 464 20.64 -21.49 -5.06
CA LYS A 464 21.50 -20.52 -4.35
C LYS A 464 21.95 -21.05 -2.99
N ARG A 465 21.04 -21.67 -2.22
CA ARG A 465 21.39 -22.30 -0.93
C ARG A 465 22.40 -23.42 -1.09
N ARG A 466 22.24 -24.27 -2.12
CA ARG A 466 23.19 -25.35 -2.41
C ARG A 466 24.55 -24.81 -2.81
N GLU A 467 24.60 -23.75 -3.63
CA GLU A 467 25.86 -23.11 -4.01
C GLU A 467 26.55 -22.44 -2.81
N GLU A 468 25.79 -21.79 -1.92
CA GLU A 468 26.32 -21.22 -0.67
C GLU A 468 26.85 -22.31 0.27
N GLU A 469 26.13 -23.43 0.42
CA GLU A 469 26.60 -24.58 1.21
C GLU A 469 27.86 -25.21 0.62
N GLU A 470 27.96 -25.33 -0.71
CA GLU A 470 29.15 -25.85 -1.38
C GLU A 470 30.36 -24.91 -1.21
N ARG A 471 30.16 -23.60 -1.33
CA ARG A 471 31.21 -22.59 -1.05
C ARG A 471 31.67 -22.64 0.39
N ALA A 472 30.75 -22.74 1.35
CA ALA A 472 31.09 -22.87 2.77
C ALA A 472 31.94 -24.13 3.05
N ARG A 473 31.62 -25.26 2.42
CA ARG A 473 32.43 -26.48 2.52
C ARG A 473 33.82 -26.33 1.90
N GLN A 474 33.93 -25.66 0.75
CA GLN A 474 35.23 -25.39 0.13
C GLN A 474 36.09 -24.47 1.00
N GLU A 475 35.51 -23.42 1.59
CA GLU A 475 36.22 -22.55 2.52
C GLU A 475 36.64 -23.29 3.80
N GLU A 476 35.82 -24.22 4.31
CA GLU A 476 36.18 -25.07 5.45
C GLU A 476 37.33 -26.02 5.12
N GLU A 477 37.30 -26.70 3.96
CA GLU A 477 38.40 -27.55 3.50
C GLU A 477 39.70 -26.76 3.27
N GLU A 478 39.61 -25.54 2.72
CA GLU A 478 40.78 -24.67 2.53
C GLU A 478 41.40 -24.26 3.88
N ARG A 479 40.57 -23.89 4.86
CA ARG A 479 41.02 -23.58 6.23
C ARG A 479 41.64 -24.79 6.92
N GLU A 480 41.14 -26.00 6.71
CA GLU A 480 41.76 -27.21 7.23
C GLU A 480 43.14 -27.44 6.62
N ARG A 481 43.29 -27.28 5.30
CA ARG A 481 44.59 -27.40 4.62
C ARG A 481 45.59 -26.35 5.09
N GLU A 482 45.15 -25.10 5.26
CA GLU A 482 46.01 -24.04 5.80
C GLU A 482 46.50 -24.39 7.22
N ARG A 483 45.65 -24.96 8.07
CA ARG A 483 46.03 -25.43 9.41
C ARG A 483 47.01 -26.61 9.35
N GLU A 484 46.79 -27.57 8.46
CA GLU A 484 47.72 -28.69 8.28
C GLU A 484 49.10 -28.21 7.80
N GLU A 485 49.15 -27.26 6.85
CA GLU A 485 50.41 -26.64 6.40
C GLU A 485 51.08 -25.83 7.52
N GLU A 486 50.32 -25.12 8.34
CA GLU A 486 50.85 -24.38 9.50
C GLU A 486 51.43 -25.35 10.55
N GLU A 487 50.71 -26.43 10.90
CA GLU A 487 51.22 -27.47 11.80
C GLU A 487 52.49 -28.16 11.25
N GLU A 488 52.57 -28.39 9.94
CA GLU A 488 53.77 -28.96 9.31
C GLU A 488 54.96 -28.00 9.39
N ARG A 489 54.76 -26.71 9.13
CA ARG A 489 55.79 -25.68 9.29
C ARG A 489 56.26 -25.54 10.74
N GLU A 490 55.35 -25.58 11.71
CA GLU A 490 55.71 -25.57 13.13
C GLU A 490 56.58 -26.77 13.51
N ARG A 491 56.28 -27.96 12.98
CA ARG A 491 57.10 -29.17 13.19
C ARG A 491 58.47 -29.04 12.54
N GLU A 492 58.55 -28.52 11.31
CA GLU A 492 59.83 -28.27 10.64
C GLU A 492 60.69 -27.26 11.42
N GLU A 493 60.09 -26.16 11.91
CA GLU A 493 60.78 -25.20 12.77
C GLU A 493 61.23 -25.81 14.09
N GLU A 494 60.43 -26.67 14.71
CA GLU A 494 60.79 -27.37 15.96
C GLU A 494 61.97 -28.34 15.72
N GLU A 495 61.94 -29.10 14.62
CA GLU A 495 63.05 -29.96 14.22
C GLU A 495 64.34 -29.17 13.93
N GLU A 496 64.23 -28.01 13.26
CA GLU A 496 65.37 -27.14 12.98
C GLU A 496 65.96 -26.59 14.28
N ARG A 497 65.13 -26.09 15.20
CA ARG A 497 65.58 -25.64 16.54
C ARG A 497 66.24 -26.77 17.34
N GLU A 498 65.74 -28.00 17.23
CA GLU A 498 66.35 -29.15 17.89
C GLU A 498 67.73 -29.49 17.28
N ARG A 499 67.88 -29.36 15.95
CA ARG A 499 69.17 -29.53 15.27
C ARG A 499 70.16 -28.44 15.67
N GLU A 500 69.74 -27.17 15.67
CA GLU A 500 70.58 -26.05 16.12
C GLU A 500 71.04 -26.25 17.57
N ARG A 501 70.14 -26.69 18.45
CA ARG A 501 70.48 -26.98 19.84
C ARG A 501 71.49 -28.13 19.98
N LYS A 502 71.37 -29.18 19.16
CA LYS A 502 72.36 -30.28 19.13
C LYS A 502 73.72 -29.80 18.62
N GLU A 503 73.75 -28.97 17.58
CA GLU A 503 74.99 -28.35 17.09
C GLU A 503 75.62 -27.42 18.14
N GLU A 504 74.81 -26.66 18.88
CA GLU A 504 75.29 -25.79 19.95
C GLU A 504 75.87 -26.61 21.11
N GLU A 505 75.19 -27.68 21.56
CA GLU A 505 75.71 -28.61 22.56
C GLU A 505 77.02 -29.30 22.10
N GLU A 506 77.14 -29.63 20.81
CA GLU A 506 78.38 -30.21 20.26
C GLU A 506 79.52 -29.20 20.26
N ARG A 507 79.26 -27.95 19.85
CA ARG A 507 80.25 -26.85 19.91
C ARG A 507 80.66 -26.52 21.35
N GLU A 508 79.74 -26.61 22.30
CA GLU A 508 80.03 -26.40 23.72
C GLU A 508 80.93 -27.51 24.25
N ARG A 509 80.67 -28.78 23.89
CA ARG A 509 81.57 -29.90 24.22
C ARG A 509 82.96 -29.77 23.59
N GLU A 510 83.05 -29.32 22.33
CA GLU A 510 84.34 -29.06 21.70
C GLU A 510 85.13 -27.96 22.42
N ARG A 511 84.44 -26.90 22.88
CA ARG A 511 85.05 -25.84 23.71
C ARG A 511 85.50 -26.36 25.07
N GLU A 512 84.68 -27.16 25.75
CA GLU A 512 85.07 -27.78 27.01
C GLU A 512 86.28 -28.70 26.85
N GLU A 513 86.35 -29.49 25.77
CA GLU A 513 87.54 -30.31 25.46
C GLU A 513 88.78 -29.46 25.15
N GLU A 514 88.62 -28.32 24.45
CA GLU A 514 89.70 -27.39 24.16
C GLU A 514 90.22 -26.71 25.44
N GLU A 515 89.32 -26.25 26.32
CA GLU A 515 89.66 -25.71 27.63
C GLU A 515 90.33 -26.76 28.53
N GLU A 516 89.91 -28.03 28.49
CA GLU A 516 90.57 -29.10 29.23
C GLU A 516 91.99 -29.37 28.70
N ARG A 517 92.19 -29.32 27.37
CA ARG A 517 93.53 -29.44 26.76
C ARG A 517 94.42 -28.26 27.12
N GLU A 518 93.86 -27.05 27.19
CA GLU A 518 94.59 -25.85 27.57
C GLU A 518 94.96 -25.89 29.06
N ARG A 519 94.06 -26.34 29.93
CA ARG A 519 94.36 -26.61 31.35
C ARG A 519 95.45 -27.65 31.52
N LYS A 520 95.44 -28.75 30.76
CA LYS A 520 96.51 -29.76 30.81
C LYS A 520 97.86 -29.18 30.37
N ARG A 521 97.89 -28.31 29.37
CA ARG A 521 99.11 -27.59 28.98
C ARG A 521 99.60 -26.65 30.07
N GLN A 522 98.69 -25.93 30.72
CA GLN A 522 99.03 -25.07 31.85
C GLN A 522 99.55 -25.87 33.05
N GLU A 523 98.95 -27.01 33.37
CA GLU A 523 99.46 -27.94 34.41
C GLU A 523 100.83 -28.52 34.03
N GLU A 524 101.08 -28.84 32.75
CA GLU A 524 102.42 -29.29 32.30
C GLU A 524 103.47 -28.17 32.39
N GLU A 525 103.14 -26.93 31.99
CA GLU A 525 104.02 -25.76 32.17
C GLU A 525 104.24 -25.41 33.65
N GLU A 526 103.23 -25.56 34.50
CA GLU A 526 103.33 -25.36 35.94
C GLU A 526 104.19 -26.45 36.59
N GLN A 527 104.06 -27.71 36.19
CA GLN A 527 104.94 -28.79 36.63
C GLN A 527 106.40 -28.61 36.16
N GLU A 528 106.62 -28.01 35.00
CA GLU A 528 107.98 -27.67 34.53
C GLU A 528 108.58 -26.54 35.38
N ARG A 529 107.79 -25.51 35.72
CA ARG A 529 108.20 -24.45 36.65
C ARG A 529 108.42 -24.96 38.07
N GLU A 530 107.60 -25.88 38.57
CA GLU A 530 107.79 -26.50 39.88
C GLU A 530 109.08 -27.34 39.91
N ARG A 531 109.46 -28.00 38.80
CA ARG A 531 110.75 -28.71 38.72
C ARG A 531 111.94 -27.75 38.72
N GLU A 532 111.82 -26.58 38.10
CA GLU A 532 112.84 -25.52 38.17
C GLU A 532 112.92 -24.87 39.56
N GLU A 533 111.78 -24.67 40.25
CA GLU A 533 111.74 -24.20 41.64
C GLU A 533 112.23 -25.26 42.65
N GLU A 534 111.96 -26.55 42.44
CA GLU A 534 112.45 -27.64 43.30
C GLU A 534 113.98 -27.76 43.23
N GLU A 535 114.59 -27.54 42.06
CA GLU A 535 116.04 -27.51 41.90
C GLU A 535 116.68 -26.27 42.55
N ALA A 536 115.95 -25.14 42.62
CA ALA A 536 116.34 -23.95 43.35
C ALA A 536 116.18 -24.10 44.88
N ARG A 537 115.10 -24.73 45.35
CA ARG A 537 114.84 -25.03 46.78
C ARG A 537 115.82 -26.03 47.37
N ARG A 538 116.27 -27.04 46.60
CA ARG A 538 117.35 -27.97 47.04
C ARG A 538 118.68 -27.28 47.33
N ARG A 539 118.91 -26.06 46.82
CA ARG A 539 120.12 -25.27 47.12
C ARG A 539 119.94 -24.30 48.30
N GLU A 540 118.70 -23.98 48.68
CA GLU A 540 118.39 -23.17 49.87
C GLU A 540 118.07 -24.03 51.12
N GLU A 541 117.72 -25.31 50.95
CA GLU A 541 117.35 -26.25 52.03
C GLU A 541 118.57 -26.93 52.71
N GLU A 542 119.78 -26.88 52.13
CA GLU A 542 121.02 -27.29 52.83
C GLU A 542 121.52 -26.23 53.86
N GLU A 543 121.04 -24.99 53.77
CA GLU A 543 121.56 -23.85 54.54
C GLU A 543 120.62 -23.36 55.65
N ARG A 544 119.35 -23.79 55.63
CA ARG A 544 118.42 -23.65 56.76
C ARG A 544 118.23 -25.02 57.38
N GLU A 545 119.22 -25.41 58.16
CA GLU A 545 118.99 -25.45 59.60
C GLU A 545 118.29 -26.76 59.97
N ARG A 546 118.98 -27.71 60.61
CA ARG A 546 119.72 -27.51 61.88
C ARG A 546 118.92 -26.78 62.96
N GLU A 547 117.65 -26.50 62.75
CA GLU A 547 116.71 -26.03 63.76
C GLU A 547 115.46 -26.92 63.72
N GLU A 548 115.04 -27.33 64.91
CA GLU A 548 113.78 -28.01 65.22
C GLU A 548 113.68 -29.52 64.98
N GLU A 549 114.66 -30.19 65.59
CA GLU A 549 114.41 -31.23 66.58
C GLU A 549 113.26 -30.85 67.56
N GLN A 550 112.03 -31.39 67.44
CA GLN A 550 111.24 -32.05 68.53
C GLN A 550 109.74 -32.35 68.26
N ARG A 551 109.39 -33.63 68.50
CA ARG A 551 108.10 -34.21 69.02
C ARG A 551 106.90 -34.31 68.06
N ARG A 552 106.52 -35.45 67.46
CA ARG A 552 106.10 -36.82 67.89
C ARG A 552 104.75 -36.97 68.64
N GLU A 553 103.87 -37.70 67.95
CA GLU A 553 102.97 -38.79 68.38
C GLU A 553 101.58 -38.50 68.99
N GLY A 554 100.53 -39.11 68.40
CA GLY A 554 99.50 -39.84 69.16
C GLY A 554 98.01 -39.65 68.79
N GLY A 555 97.45 -40.59 68.00
CA GLY A 555 96.25 -41.40 68.35
C GLY A 555 94.81 -40.85 68.32
N GLY A 556 93.96 -41.45 67.46
CA GLY A 556 92.76 -42.22 67.85
C GLY A 556 91.36 -41.57 67.95
N GLY A 557 90.36 -42.18 67.30
CA GLY A 557 89.08 -42.54 67.96
C GLY A 557 87.76 -41.83 67.59
N ALA A 558 86.99 -42.46 66.69
CA ALA A 558 85.53 -42.70 66.65
C ALA A 558 84.49 -41.77 67.34
N GLY A 559 83.40 -41.50 66.59
CA GLY A 559 82.02 -41.70 67.08
C GLY A 559 81.07 -40.50 67.09
N GLY A 560 79.89 -40.68 66.47
CA GLY A 560 78.69 -39.83 66.61
C GLY A 560 78.09 -39.53 65.23
N GLY A 561 76.87 -39.95 64.86
CA GLY A 561 75.71 -40.25 65.68
C GLY A 561 74.59 -39.27 65.29
N GLU A 562 73.71 -39.72 64.39
CA GLU A 562 72.27 -39.52 64.48
C GLU A 562 71.72 -38.08 64.62
N ARG A 563 72.27 -37.11 63.88
CA ARG A 563 71.60 -35.81 63.65
C ARG A 563 71.32 -35.44 62.18
N GLU A 564 71.90 -36.15 61.22
CA GLU A 564 71.68 -35.84 59.79
C GLU A 564 70.45 -36.51 59.16
N GLN A 565 69.98 -37.64 59.70
CA GLN A 565 68.86 -38.38 59.09
C GLN A 565 67.47 -37.79 59.38
N GLU A 566 67.29 -37.01 60.46
CA GLU A 566 66.00 -36.37 60.75
C GLU A 566 65.83 -35.02 60.01
N GLU A 567 66.91 -34.28 59.76
CA GLU A 567 66.86 -33.07 58.92
C GLU A 567 66.69 -33.38 57.43
N ALA A 568 67.27 -34.48 56.93
CA ALA A 568 67.09 -34.92 55.55
C ALA A 568 65.61 -35.26 55.24
N ARG A 569 64.93 -35.97 56.16
CA ARG A 569 63.54 -36.41 55.97
C ARG A 569 62.52 -35.26 56.03
N ARG A 570 62.77 -34.23 56.86
CA ARG A 570 61.93 -33.01 56.90
C ARG A 570 62.11 -32.12 55.66
N ARG A 571 63.30 -32.11 55.04
CA ARG A 571 63.55 -31.38 53.78
C ARG A 571 62.88 -32.07 52.58
N GLU A 572 62.85 -33.39 52.57
CA GLU A 572 62.21 -34.20 51.53
C GLU A 572 60.66 -34.05 51.58
N GLU A 573 60.05 -34.16 52.76
CA GLU A 573 58.60 -33.94 52.94
C GLU A 573 58.17 -32.48 52.66
N ALA A 574 59.05 -31.50 52.94
CA ALA A 574 58.81 -30.09 52.60
C ALA A 574 58.92 -29.85 51.09
N SER A 575 59.87 -30.50 50.41
CA SER A 575 60.04 -30.45 48.94
C SER A 575 58.83 -31.03 48.22
N GLU A 576 58.35 -32.21 48.63
CA GLU A 576 57.17 -32.82 48.01
C GLU A 576 55.90 -32.00 48.23
N ARG A 577 55.73 -31.41 49.42
CA ARG A 577 54.58 -30.53 49.71
C ARG A 577 54.65 -29.24 48.89
N TRP A 578 55.85 -28.70 48.67
CA TRP A 578 56.09 -27.52 47.84
C TRP A 578 55.83 -27.82 46.36
N GLU A 579 56.22 -28.99 45.85
CA GLU A 579 55.93 -29.41 44.48
C GLU A 579 54.44 -29.68 44.23
N ARG A 580 53.74 -30.32 45.17
CA ARG A 580 52.28 -30.52 45.06
C ARG A 580 51.54 -29.19 45.05
N GLN A 581 51.94 -28.21 45.88
CA GLN A 581 51.38 -26.86 45.83
C GLN A 581 51.68 -26.16 44.50
N ARG A 582 52.91 -26.29 43.98
CA ARG A 582 53.32 -25.68 42.70
C ARG A 582 52.54 -26.26 41.51
N GLN A 583 52.28 -27.58 41.51
CA GLN A 583 51.45 -28.21 40.48
C GLN A 583 49.98 -27.82 40.58
N GLN A 584 49.43 -27.72 41.81
CA GLN A 584 48.05 -27.28 42.00
C GLN A 584 47.85 -25.81 41.61
N GLU A 585 48.85 -24.96 41.84
CA GLU A 585 48.84 -23.55 41.42
C GLU A 585 49.00 -23.42 39.91
N ARG A 586 49.88 -24.21 39.26
CA ARG A 586 49.98 -24.27 37.79
C ARG A 586 48.66 -24.68 37.15
N ARG A 587 47.99 -25.70 37.68
CA ARG A 587 46.69 -26.15 37.18
C ARG A 587 45.60 -25.09 37.35
N ARG A 588 45.57 -24.38 38.49
CA ARG A 588 44.65 -23.25 38.67
C ARG A 588 44.93 -22.08 37.73
N ARG A 589 46.20 -21.82 37.40
CA ARG A 589 46.57 -20.79 36.42
C ARG A 589 46.20 -21.20 34.99
N GLN A 590 46.34 -22.48 34.62
CA GLN A 590 45.85 -23.01 33.34
C GLN A 590 44.32 -22.92 33.24
N GLU A 591 43.60 -23.41 34.25
CA GLU A 591 42.13 -23.34 34.27
C GLU A 591 41.60 -21.89 34.30
N ALA A 592 42.36 -20.94 34.87
CA ALA A 592 42.04 -19.52 34.81
C ALA A 592 42.32 -18.91 33.43
N ALA A 593 43.44 -19.26 32.80
CA ALA A 593 43.80 -18.80 31.46
C ALA A 593 42.85 -19.34 30.38
N GLU A 594 42.40 -20.60 30.49
CA GLU A 594 41.40 -21.18 29.59
C GLU A 594 40.04 -20.47 29.71
N ARG A 595 39.61 -20.11 30.93
CA ARG A 595 38.38 -19.33 31.13
C ARG A 595 38.50 -17.93 30.54
N GLU A 596 39.66 -17.30 30.68
CA GLU A 596 39.93 -15.97 30.13
C GLU A 596 39.97 -16.01 28.59
N GLN A 597 40.55 -17.06 27.98
CA GLN A 597 40.48 -17.29 26.54
C GLN A 597 39.06 -17.58 26.05
N GLU A 598 38.28 -18.39 26.77
CA GLU A 598 36.89 -18.69 26.41
C GLU A 598 36.01 -17.43 26.51
N GLU A 599 36.24 -16.59 27.52
CA GLU A 599 35.53 -15.32 27.69
C GLU A 599 35.95 -14.29 26.62
N ALA A 600 37.23 -14.24 26.25
CA ALA A 600 37.71 -13.43 25.13
C ALA A 600 37.10 -13.88 23.80
N ARG A 601 37.02 -15.19 23.53
CA ARG A 601 36.42 -15.72 22.31
C ARG A 601 34.92 -15.41 22.22
N ARG A 602 34.21 -15.48 23.35
CA ARG A 602 32.79 -15.07 23.42
C ARG A 602 32.61 -13.58 23.15
N GLN A 603 33.50 -12.73 23.64
CA GLN A 603 33.47 -11.29 23.36
C GLN A 603 33.76 -10.98 21.89
N GLU A 604 34.67 -11.73 21.26
CA GLU A 604 35.00 -11.60 19.84
C GLU A 604 33.85 -12.07 18.95
N GLU A 605 33.23 -13.23 19.26
CA GLU A 605 32.02 -13.71 18.58
C GLU A 605 30.84 -12.73 18.75
N GLU A 606 30.68 -12.10 19.91
CA GLU A 606 29.66 -11.06 20.12
C GLU A 606 29.95 -9.78 19.33
N MET A 607 31.22 -9.39 19.23
CA MET A 607 31.65 -8.24 18.42
C MET A 607 31.41 -8.48 16.92
N GLN A 608 31.73 -9.68 16.42
CA GLN A 608 31.45 -10.08 15.03
C GLN A 608 29.95 -10.08 14.74
N ARG A 609 29.11 -10.67 15.61
CA ARG A 609 27.65 -10.62 15.44
C ARG A 609 27.11 -9.20 15.42
N ARG A 610 27.68 -8.28 16.20
CA ARG A 610 27.30 -6.86 16.19
C ARG A 610 27.77 -6.15 14.92
N GLN A 611 28.94 -6.49 14.39
CA GLN A 611 29.41 -5.98 13.10
C GLN A 611 28.53 -6.48 11.95
N GLU A 612 28.25 -7.78 11.88
CA GLU A 612 27.36 -8.35 10.86
C GLU A 612 25.94 -7.78 10.94
N ALA A 613 25.41 -7.56 12.16
CA ALA A 613 24.11 -6.91 12.33
C ALA A 613 24.13 -5.45 11.83
N ALA A 614 25.19 -4.69 12.11
CA ALA A 614 25.34 -3.32 11.64
C ALA A 614 25.54 -3.25 10.11
N GLU A 615 26.25 -4.22 9.51
CA GLU A 615 26.40 -4.32 8.06
C GLU A 615 25.08 -4.68 7.37
N ARG A 616 24.30 -5.61 7.94
CA ARG A 616 22.95 -5.92 7.44
C ARG A 616 22.02 -4.71 7.50
N GLU A 617 22.07 -3.95 8.59
CA GLU A 617 21.28 -2.73 8.75
C GLU A 617 21.70 -1.64 7.75
N GLN A 618 23.00 -1.48 7.49
CA GLN A 618 23.52 -0.58 6.45
C GLN A 618 23.16 -1.04 5.02
N GLU A 619 23.20 -2.34 4.75
CA GLU A 619 22.83 -2.88 3.44
C GLU A 619 21.33 -2.71 3.20
N GLU A 620 20.50 -2.95 4.22
CA GLU A 620 19.05 -2.75 4.16
C GLU A 620 18.70 -1.26 3.96
N ALA A 621 19.39 -0.35 4.64
CA ALA A 621 19.27 1.09 4.40
C ALA A 621 19.66 1.47 2.96
N ARG A 622 20.77 0.93 2.42
CA ARG A 622 21.20 1.16 1.03
C ARG A 622 20.22 0.56 0.00
N ARG A 623 19.60 -0.57 0.31
CA ARG A 623 18.56 -1.19 -0.53
C ARG A 623 17.30 -0.33 -0.58
N GLN A 624 16.96 0.37 0.51
CA GLN A 624 15.83 1.31 0.55
C GLN A 624 16.16 2.67 -0.08
N GLU A 625 17.43 3.10 -0.07
CA GLU A 625 17.84 4.40 -0.61
C GLU A 625 17.91 4.42 -2.16
N LYS A 626 18.33 3.32 -2.79
CA LYS A 626 18.42 3.21 -4.26
C LYS A 626 17.09 3.43 -5.01
N PRO A 627 15.95 2.85 -4.59
CA PRO A 627 14.64 3.12 -5.17
C PRO A 627 14.22 4.58 -4.99
N MET A 628 14.46 5.15 -3.80
CA MET A 628 14.13 6.56 -3.51
C MET A 628 14.93 7.52 -4.41
N GLN A 629 16.23 7.28 -4.59
CA GLN A 629 17.05 8.07 -5.51
C GLN A 629 16.59 7.93 -6.97
N ARG A 630 16.21 6.72 -7.41
CA ARG A 630 15.67 6.49 -8.76
C ARG A 630 14.32 7.20 -8.97
N GLN A 631 13.44 7.19 -7.97
CA GLN A 631 12.18 7.94 -8.01
C GLN A 631 12.42 9.45 -8.05
N GLN A 632 13.38 9.95 -7.29
CA GLN A 632 13.73 11.36 -7.26
C GLN A 632 14.35 11.82 -8.59
N GLU A 633 15.26 11.04 -9.18
CA GLU A 633 15.81 11.30 -10.51
C GLU A 633 14.74 11.21 -11.62
N ALA A 634 13.78 10.29 -11.51
CA ALA A 634 12.66 10.20 -12.45
C ALA A 634 11.73 11.41 -12.36
N ALA A 635 11.38 11.84 -11.14
CA ALA A 635 10.57 13.03 -10.91
C ALA A 635 11.26 14.32 -11.41
N GLU A 636 12.58 14.44 -11.23
CA GLU A 636 13.35 15.57 -11.78
C GLU A 636 13.36 15.58 -13.32
N ARG A 637 13.47 14.41 -13.96
CA ARG A 637 13.39 14.30 -15.43
C ARG A 637 12.00 14.67 -15.96
N GLU A 638 10.95 14.22 -15.29
CA GLU A 638 9.56 14.59 -15.66
C GLU A 638 9.32 16.10 -15.50
N GLN A 639 9.82 16.71 -14.42
CA GLN A 639 9.74 18.16 -14.26
C GLN A 639 10.53 18.92 -15.34
N GLU A 640 11.70 18.42 -15.73
CA GLU A 640 12.49 19.04 -16.80
C GLU A 640 11.80 18.89 -18.17
N GLU A 641 11.20 17.73 -18.46
CA GLU A 641 10.40 17.52 -19.67
C GLU A 641 9.15 18.38 -19.72
N ALA A 642 8.41 18.48 -18.60
CA ALA A 642 7.26 19.36 -18.48
C ALA A 642 7.66 20.83 -18.73
N ARG A 643 8.79 21.27 -18.17
CA ARG A 643 9.30 22.63 -18.40
C ARG A 643 9.69 22.86 -19.86
N ARG A 644 10.31 21.88 -20.52
CA ARG A 644 10.63 21.95 -21.96
C ARG A 644 9.37 22.00 -22.82
N GLN A 645 8.35 21.23 -22.49
CA GLN A 645 7.06 21.26 -23.20
C GLN A 645 6.34 22.60 -23.01
N GLU A 646 6.40 23.19 -21.82
CA GLU A 646 5.84 24.51 -21.54
C GLU A 646 6.59 25.61 -22.31
N GLU A 647 7.92 25.56 -22.35
CA GLU A 647 8.75 26.47 -23.16
C GLU A 647 8.46 26.30 -24.67
N GLU A 648 8.26 25.06 -25.15
CA GLU A 648 7.92 24.81 -26.56
C GLU A 648 6.50 25.28 -26.90
N MET A 649 5.53 25.10 -25.99
CA MET A 649 4.19 25.67 -26.13
C MET A 649 4.21 27.19 -26.16
N GLN A 650 5.00 27.83 -25.28
CA GLN A 650 5.16 29.29 -25.30
C GLN A 650 5.80 29.76 -26.60
N ARG A 651 6.83 29.09 -27.12
CA ARG A 651 7.43 29.42 -28.43
C ARG A 651 6.44 29.24 -29.58
N ARG A 652 5.65 28.15 -29.60
CA ARG A 652 4.60 27.95 -30.62
C ARG A 652 3.51 29.00 -30.53
N HIS A 653 3.12 29.38 -29.32
CA HIS A 653 2.15 30.45 -29.10
C HIS A 653 2.70 31.81 -29.56
N GLU A 654 3.97 32.12 -29.32
CA GLU A 654 4.65 33.32 -29.83
C GLU A 654 4.80 33.31 -31.36
N GLU A 655 5.08 32.15 -31.98
CA GLU A 655 5.15 32.00 -33.44
C GLU A 655 3.76 32.12 -34.11
N GLU A 656 2.71 31.56 -33.51
CA GLU A 656 1.33 31.68 -34.01
C GLU A 656 0.79 33.12 -33.85
N TRP A 657 1.06 33.77 -32.71
CA TRP A 657 0.64 35.16 -32.48
C TRP A 657 1.50 36.18 -33.24
N GLY A 658 2.80 35.97 -33.34
CA GLY A 658 3.70 36.79 -34.18
C GLY A 658 3.36 36.68 -35.67
N GLY A 659 2.91 35.50 -36.12
CA GLY A 659 2.38 35.28 -37.47
C GLY A 659 0.99 35.90 -37.71
N TYR A 660 0.21 36.13 -36.65
CA TYR A 660 -1.09 36.81 -36.72
C TYR A 660 -0.94 38.34 -36.77
N GLU A 661 -0.01 38.94 -36.03
CA GLU A 661 0.30 40.38 -36.13
C GLU A 661 0.96 40.73 -37.48
N GLY A 662 1.84 39.84 -37.99
CA GLY A 662 2.43 40.00 -39.33
C GLY A 662 1.40 39.90 -40.46
N ARG A 663 0.41 39.00 -40.37
CA ARG A 663 -0.67 38.88 -41.37
C ARG A 663 -1.67 40.03 -41.31
N ARG A 664 -1.97 40.55 -40.12
CA ARG A 664 -2.84 41.73 -39.96
C ARG A 664 -2.21 43.00 -40.55
N ALA A 665 -0.89 43.15 -40.44
CA ALA A 665 -0.16 44.26 -41.06
C ALA A 665 -0.12 44.20 -42.60
N VAL A 666 -0.24 43.01 -43.21
CA VAL A 666 -0.28 42.85 -44.68
C VAL A 666 -1.70 43.03 -45.23
N GLU A 667 -2.74 42.66 -44.48
CA GLU A 667 -4.15 42.90 -44.87
C GLU A 667 -4.57 44.38 -44.75
N GLU A 668 -4.03 45.15 -43.79
CA GLU A 668 -4.34 46.59 -43.69
C GLU A 668 -3.69 47.44 -44.80
N VAL A 669 -2.63 46.96 -45.45
CA VAL A 669 -1.98 47.66 -46.58
C VAL A 669 -2.64 47.33 -47.93
N GLY A 670 -3.37 46.21 -48.04
CA GLY A 670 -4.05 45.76 -49.26
C GLY A 670 -5.42 46.39 -49.56
N ILE A 671 -5.98 47.19 -48.64
CA ILE A 671 -7.33 47.79 -48.78
C ILE A 671 -7.26 49.27 -49.24
N LYS A 672 -6.08 49.76 -49.63
CA LYS A 672 -5.92 51.05 -50.33
C LYS A 672 -5.00 50.89 -51.53
N GLY A 673 -5.54 50.40 -52.64
CA GLY A 673 -4.90 50.36 -53.95
C GLY A 673 -5.93 50.49 -55.05
#